data_AF-A0A3D5H7Y4-F1
#
_entry.id   AF-A0A3D5H7Y4-F1
#
_cell.length_a   1.000
_cell.length_b   1.000
_cell.length_c   1.000
_cell.angle_alpha   90.00
_cell.angle_beta   90.00
_cell.angle_gamma   90.00
#
_symmetry.space_group_name_H-M   'P 1'
#
loop_
_entity.id
_entity.type
_entity.pdbx_description
1 polymer ?
#
loop_
_entity_poly.entity_id
_entity_poly.type
_entity_poly.pdbx_seq_one_letter_code
_entity_poly.pdbx_strand_id
1 'polypeptide(L)'
;MKPLIVALLSLFYFEIAASSTPERYREVRIFARTESDFRRIVDAGLFIDHANTKIGSYSDAWLSETEIELLGKSGVPYEVLIDDWDVYYNSLPKMTKPEMDAAIRQSANEFNVSHSIYGTMGGYLKYTEVVAKLDSMRAEYPNFISQKFPIGTTYEGRTMWGVRITKNPDAPTGRPEVMYHALIHAREPESMETQFYYFYWLFENYGTDPLATYLLNNREIYWIPIFNVDGYVYNQTTNPTGGGMWRANRHFTTANCGPVDPNRNYGIYQFWNSSNGGSSTDACSGGQGTYRGTSPFSELETQAVMNFVNSRNFNAAFGAHTYGNYLIKPWAWSDPQVTPDDNKFSQFLADMKASNPVYTTGTPSQTVGYYVRGGADDWYYNDSAHVGHHIFGITPETGDSFWPAQSEIIPLAQGMLFNNQYMSLIAGPFVDPLSRAFDQQTYTPGQSGTYKVVFRNKGVLTASNVTVRWTSSNANITIPTTQFTYPSLNSFATDSSTFSFTISALAPNNSAIPTQLTVKLDTTTIYTATAYVLLGSGTLVLNDSANTFNNWTRSSGGTWAVTTTQFHTAPSSFTDSPSGNYGNNVDNSMILASPLNAASMPVLNLSFYHRYATEVGYDFCRVEVSSDNGTSWQSVITYNGTLSTWTRQSFDISSYANGSSQVKIRFRLTSDVNTVADGWYVDDVQVNGYGISTPPDTGVVMRPGSFAFSGITGRVFRDSIKINNYTPSSVQVSIAETTATFAERSSFTPKPGNMDVQALIKKLRPAVEKAKLTDESFQQSAEIMSDDPDSYTTIITDERNENSLGAADIFGVQYQYRTGILGSYHDFKIVMAVPPDTNVVVVLSIDTDQDFGTGSFPTPLGIGTTTRDIGSEFEVLLDASGVLIDSLTPLGRIPAGIAFSTANDTTTLVGVPFLLSLQRDSVLTISTESTLGGINASWLNDPDRKMNIGFVATRLKQGASPMPDFAPAIGHATIGSETGVSWLSEDRTSVTIPSGDSVFVHVAAVGARLPGTYNATLKLSPTGRPTTSIPVQLSVTALAQPHI
;
A
#
# COMPACT_ATOMS: atom_id res chain seq x y z
N MET A 1 -36.74 17.30 70.00
CA MET A 1 -35.31 16.97 69.77
C MET A 1 -35.17 15.69 68.94
N LYS A 2 -35.49 15.73 67.63
CA LYS A 2 -35.17 14.66 66.66
C LYS A 2 -34.73 15.11 65.25
N PRO A 3 -35.07 16.31 64.70
CA PRO A 3 -34.56 16.68 63.36
C PRO A 3 -33.10 17.18 63.37
N LEU A 4 -32.63 17.74 64.49
CA LEU A 4 -31.31 18.39 64.58
C LEU A 4 -30.11 17.42 64.50
N ILE A 5 -30.31 16.14 64.84
CA ILE A 5 -29.23 15.13 64.85
C ILE A 5 -28.96 14.59 63.43
N VAL A 6 -29.98 14.54 62.56
CA VAL A 6 -29.82 14.09 61.17
C VAL A 6 -28.97 15.09 60.38
N ALA A 7 -29.24 16.38 60.52
CA ALA A 7 -28.48 17.45 59.85
C ALA A 7 -26.98 17.47 60.23
N LEU A 8 -26.66 17.18 61.50
CA LEU A 8 -25.28 17.09 61.99
C LEU A 8 -24.55 15.83 61.52
N LEU A 9 -25.26 14.72 61.27
CA LEU A 9 -24.67 13.52 60.68
C LEU A 9 -24.42 13.65 59.18
N SER A 10 -25.28 14.37 58.44
CA SER A 10 -25.05 14.67 57.03
C SER A 10 -23.90 15.67 56.77
N LEU A 11 -23.51 16.47 57.78
CA LEU A 11 -22.40 17.43 57.67
C LEU A 11 -21.03 16.84 58.04
N PHE A 12 -20.97 15.64 58.61
CA PHE A 12 -19.72 14.92 58.91
C PHE A 12 -19.36 13.84 57.87
N TYR A 13 -20.09 13.76 56.76
CA TYR A 13 -19.86 12.79 55.67
C TYR A 13 -19.31 13.42 54.38
N PHE A 14 -18.87 14.69 54.43
CA PHE A 14 -18.30 15.41 53.28
C PHE A 14 -16.83 15.82 53.42
N GLU A 15 -16.19 15.53 54.56
CA GLU A 15 -14.75 15.73 54.80
C GLU A 15 -14.11 14.42 55.31
N ILE A 16 -13.90 13.48 54.38
CA ILE A 16 -12.64 12.79 54.06
C ILE A 16 -12.87 12.14 52.67
N ALA A 17 -13.07 13.00 51.68
CA ALA A 17 -12.50 12.68 50.37
C ALA A 17 -11.00 12.98 50.53
N ALA A 18 -10.20 11.96 50.79
CA ALA A 18 -8.76 12.12 50.76
C ALA A 18 -8.38 12.44 49.31
N SER A 19 -8.18 13.73 49.01
CA SER A 19 -7.66 14.17 47.73
C SER A 19 -6.20 13.76 47.64
N SER A 20 -5.96 12.50 47.30
CA SER A 20 -4.68 12.08 46.73
C SER A 20 -4.47 12.93 45.49
N THR A 21 -3.61 13.95 45.60
CA THR A 21 -2.96 14.55 44.45
C THR A 21 -2.43 13.41 43.58
N PRO A 22 -2.69 13.39 42.26
CA PRO A 22 -2.14 12.37 41.38
C PRO A 22 -0.64 12.21 41.65
N GLU A 23 -0.19 10.97 41.80
CA GLU A 23 1.22 10.71 42.06
C GLU A 23 2.03 11.22 40.86
N ARG A 24 2.95 12.15 41.11
CA ARG A 24 3.67 12.85 40.06
C ARG A 24 4.82 11.98 39.56
N TYR A 25 4.92 11.82 38.25
CA TYR A 25 6.00 11.08 37.60
C TYR A 25 7.00 12.05 36.97
N ARG A 26 8.29 11.74 37.09
CA ARG A 26 9.40 12.57 36.58
C ARG A 26 10.41 11.70 35.86
N GLU A 27 10.98 12.19 34.77
CA GLU A 27 12.11 11.52 34.12
C GLU A 27 13.39 11.88 34.88
N VAL A 28 14.10 10.86 35.36
CA VAL A 28 15.35 11.02 36.11
C VAL A 28 16.50 10.26 35.47
N ARG A 29 17.64 10.93 35.37
CA ARG A 29 18.92 10.36 34.96
C ARG A 29 19.67 9.85 36.17
N ILE A 30 19.81 8.54 36.27
CA ILE A 30 20.35 7.83 37.44
C ILE A 30 21.81 7.45 37.18
N PHE A 31 22.75 7.99 37.96
CA PHE A 31 24.19 7.77 37.77
C PHE A 31 24.72 6.52 38.51
N ALA A 32 24.00 5.40 38.40
CA ALA A 32 24.49 4.09 38.84
C ALA A 32 25.58 3.59 37.87
N ARG A 33 26.82 3.42 38.36
CA ARG A 33 27.98 3.07 37.52
C ARG A 33 28.73 1.81 37.96
N THR A 34 28.49 1.37 39.18
CA THR A 34 29.09 0.17 39.77
C THR A 34 28.00 -0.78 40.25
N GLU A 35 28.32 -2.07 40.37
CA GLU A 35 27.41 -3.06 40.97
C GLU A 35 26.97 -2.66 42.40
N SER A 36 27.83 -1.93 43.13
CA SER A 36 27.54 -1.36 44.45
C SER A 36 26.44 -0.28 44.42
N ASP A 37 26.28 0.43 43.31
CA ASP A 37 25.22 1.45 43.15
C ASP A 37 23.87 0.76 42.88
N PHE A 38 23.84 -0.20 41.97
CA PHE A 38 22.65 -0.99 41.68
C PHE A 38 22.18 -1.79 42.90
N ARG A 39 23.10 -2.38 43.68
CA ARG A 39 22.76 -3.01 44.96
C ARG A 39 22.14 -2.03 45.94
N ARG A 40 22.70 -0.82 46.14
CA ARG A 40 22.10 0.20 47.03
C ARG A 40 20.70 0.64 46.60
N ILE A 41 20.40 0.67 45.30
CA ILE A 41 19.06 0.98 44.78
C ILE A 41 18.06 -0.13 45.17
N VAL A 42 18.43 -1.39 44.97
CA VAL A 42 17.61 -2.55 45.33
C VAL A 42 17.47 -2.71 46.85
N ASP A 43 18.54 -2.47 47.62
CA ASP A 43 18.55 -2.48 49.09
C ASP A 43 17.66 -1.37 49.68
N ALA A 44 17.48 -0.26 48.95
CA ALA A 44 16.54 0.81 49.29
C ALA A 44 15.08 0.51 48.88
N GLY A 45 14.81 -0.65 48.27
CA GLY A 45 13.48 -1.10 47.84
C GLY A 45 13.04 -0.63 46.46
N LEU A 46 13.89 0.09 45.71
CA LEU A 46 13.57 0.57 44.37
C LEU A 46 13.93 -0.49 43.31
N PHE A 47 12.95 -0.81 42.47
CA PHE A 47 13.14 -1.63 41.27
C PHE A 47 12.83 -0.73 40.07
N ILE A 48 13.87 -0.29 39.34
CA ILE A 48 13.72 0.61 38.20
C ILE A 48 13.08 -0.16 37.03
N ASP A 49 11.91 0.27 36.59
CA ASP A 49 11.22 -0.24 35.40
C ASP A 49 11.65 0.56 34.15
N HIS A 50 11.78 -0.13 33.00
CA HIS A 50 12.01 0.44 31.65
C HIS A 50 12.98 1.65 31.55
N ALA A 51 14.25 1.44 31.93
CA ALA A 51 15.28 2.49 31.86
C ALA A 51 16.10 2.46 30.56
N ASN A 52 16.30 3.63 29.94
CA ASN A 52 17.23 3.81 28.83
C ASN A 52 18.67 3.89 29.38
N THR A 53 19.38 2.77 29.39
CA THR A 53 20.69 2.64 30.04
C THR A 53 21.87 2.86 29.10
N LYS A 54 22.58 3.97 29.29
CA LYS A 54 23.93 4.16 28.74
C LYS A 54 24.95 3.44 29.63
N ILE A 55 25.27 2.20 29.25
CA ILE A 55 26.17 1.28 29.97
C ILE A 55 27.41 1.99 30.53
N GLY A 56 27.63 1.87 31.85
CA GLY A 56 28.75 2.46 32.57
C GLY A 56 28.66 3.99 32.82
N SER A 57 27.58 4.65 32.40
CA SER A 57 27.42 6.10 32.47
C SER A 57 26.22 6.56 33.30
N TYR A 58 25.01 6.18 32.89
CA TYR A 58 23.73 6.52 33.53
C TYR A 58 22.59 5.64 33.00
N SER A 59 21.43 5.68 33.66
CA SER A 59 20.16 5.13 33.15
C SER A 59 19.05 6.17 33.32
N ASP A 60 18.31 6.46 32.25
CA ASP A 60 17.21 7.43 32.27
C ASP A 60 15.87 6.68 32.42
N ALA A 61 15.04 7.05 33.40
CA ALA A 61 13.79 6.34 33.72
C ALA A 61 12.70 7.27 34.27
N TRP A 62 11.44 6.92 34.02
CA TRP A 62 10.27 7.58 34.61
C TRP A 62 9.97 6.99 36.00
N LEU A 63 10.23 7.77 37.05
CA LEU A 63 9.98 7.38 38.45
C LEU A 63 8.85 8.21 39.07
N SER A 64 8.07 7.61 39.94
CA SER A 64 7.12 8.30 40.82
C SER A 64 7.83 9.10 41.92
N GLU A 65 7.18 10.08 42.55
CA GLU A 65 7.74 10.78 43.72
C GLU A 65 8.12 9.82 44.86
N THR A 66 7.34 8.75 45.09
CA THR A 66 7.66 7.69 46.04
C THR A 66 8.98 7.00 45.68
N GLU A 67 9.16 6.68 44.40
CA GLU A 67 10.37 6.00 43.89
C GLU A 67 11.60 6.91 43.90
N ILE A 68 11.42 8.21 43.66
CA ILE A 68 12.48 9.22 43.79
C ILE A 68 12.93 9.36 45.25
N GLU A 69 12.03 9.22 46.24
CA GLU A 69 12.45 9.12 47.64
C GLU A 69 13.29 7.86 47.91
N LEU A 70 12.93 6.70 47.35
CA LEU A 70 13.71 5.46 47.49
C LEU A 70 15.09 5.60 46.83
N LEU A 71 15.16 6.22 45.66
CA LEU A 71 16.41 6.58 44.99
C LEU A 71 17.27 7.51 45.87
N GLY A 72 16.68 8.53 46.47
CA GLY A 72 17.34 9.40 47.45
C GLY A 72 17.88 8.64 48.67
N LYS A 73 17.11 7.68 49.20
CA LYS A 73 17.51 6.81 50.33
C LYS A 73 18.68 5.88 49.98
N SER A 74 18.83 5.47 48.71
CA SER A 74 19.99 4.69 48.23
C SER A 74 21.31 5.47 48.25
N GLY A 75 21.24 6.81 48.15
CA GLY A 75 22.40 7.69 47.99
C GLY A 75 23.12 7.54 46.65
N VAL A 76 22.47 7.04 45.60
CA VAL A 76 22.99 7.10 44.22
C VAL A 76 22.66 8.48 43.63
N PRO A 77 23.62 9.20 43.01
CA PRO A 77 23.33 10.51 42.42
C PRO A 77 22.36 10.40 41.25
N TYR A 78 21.48 11.39 41.10
CA TYR A 78 20.58 11.53 39.98
C TYR A 78 20.36 12.99 39.59
N GLU A 79 19.83 13.20 38.39
CA GLU A 79 19.42 14.48 37.79
C GLU A 79 17.97 14.35 37.32
N VAL A 80 17.15 15.41 37.44
CA VAL A 80 15.78 15.43 36.90
C VAL A 80 15.85 16.00 35.49
N LEU A 81 15.46 15.21 34.48
CA LEU A 81 15.41 15.64 33.08
C LEU A 81 14.08 16.32 32.77
N ILE A 82 12.97 15.72 33.21
CA ILE A 82 11.61 16.24 33.04
C ILE A 82 10.91 16.17 34.39
N ASP A 83 10.55 17.33 34.95
CA ASP A 83 9.98 17.45 36.30
C ASP A 83 8.52 16.99 36.41
N ASP A 84 7.83 16.78 35.29
CA ASP A 84 6.39 16.53 35.25
C ASP A 84 5.96 15.79 33.97
N TRP A 85 5.58 14.52 34.12
CA TRP A 85 5.05 13.70 33.04
C TRP A 85 3.74 14.24 32.45
N ASP A 86 2.80 14.71 33.29
CA ASP A 86 1.49 15.15 32.80
C ASP A 86 1.62 16.44 31.97
N VAL A 87 2.48 17.38 32.38
CA VAL A 87 2.80 18.57 31.58
C VAL A 87 3.52 18.17 30.28
N TYR A 88 4.48 17.25 30.34
CA TYR A 88 5.20 16.78 29.16
C TYR A 88 4.27 16.09 28.14
N TYR A 89 3.52 15.07 28.56
CA TYR A 89 2.61 14.33 27.68
C TYR A 89 1.51 15.23 27.07
N ASN A 90 0.97 16.20 27.83
CA ASN A 90 0.00 17.16 27.29
C ASN A 90 0.65 18.21 26.37
N SER A 91 1.97 18.41 26.42
CA SER A 91 2.71 19.27 25.47
C SER A 91 3.09 18.59 24.15
N LEU A 92 3.05 17.24 24.08
CA LEU A 92 3.28 16.50 22.84
C LEU A 92 2.25 16.88 21.76
N PRO A 93 2.63 17.00 20.48
CA PRO A 93 1.72 17.31 19.38
C PRO A 93 0.48 16.42 19.36
N LYS A 94 -0.69 17.03 19.19
CA LYS A 94 -1.97 16.34 19.01
C LYS A 94 -2.41 16.51 17.56
N MET A 95 -2.77 15.42 16.90
CA MET A 95 -3.21 15.41 15.52
C MET A 95 -4.65 15.93 15.41
N THR A 96 -4.91 16.66 14.34
CA THR A 96 -6.27 16.98 13.90
C THR A 96 -6.91 15.77 13.21
N LYS A 97 -8.25 15.74 13.13
CA LYS A 97 -8.98 14.66 12.43
C LYS A 97 -8.53 14.48 10.96
N PRO A 98 -8.30 15.54 10.16
CA PRO A 98 -7.74 15.39 8.80
C PRO A 98 -6.35 14.74 8.72
N GLU A 99 -5.50 14.93 9.74
CA GLU A 99 -4.17 14.29 9.81
C GLU A 99 -4.29 12.81 10.20
N MET A 100 -5.16 12.48 11.17
CA MET A 100 -5.48 11.08 11.48
C MET A 100 -6.04 10.35 10.25
N ASP A 101 -6.95 11.02 9.51
CA ASP A 101 -7.50 10.49 8.26
C ASP A 101 -6.45 10.38 7.14
N ALA A 102 -5.42 11.23 7.14
CA ALA A 102 -4.29 11.10 6.22
C ALA A 102 -3.42 9.89 6.54
N ALA A 103 -3.12 9.64 7.81
CA ALA A 103 -2.40 8.44 8.26
C ALA A 103 -3.18 7.15 7.95
N ILE A 104 -4.50 7.15 8.15
CA ILE A 104 -5.39 6.04 7.76
C ILE A 104 -5.37 5.82 6.23
N ARG A 105 -5.49 6.88 5.43
CA ARG A 105 -5.38 6.77 3.95
C ARG A 105 -4.01 6.27 3.51
N GLN A 106 -2.93 6.67 4.17
CA GLN A 106 -1.59 6.15 3.88
C GLN A 106 -1.50 4.65 4.18
N SER A 107 -1.94 4.23 5.37
CA SER A 107 -2.07 2.82 5.77
C SER A 107 -2.91 1.99 4.79
N ALA A 108 -4.01 2.54 4.28
CA ALA A 108 -4.86 1.88 3.27
C ALA A 108 -4.13 1.71 1.92
N ASN A 109 -3.28 2.65 1.51
CA ASN A 109 -2.50 2.55 0.27
C ASN A 109 -1.29 1.61 0.41
N GLU A 110 -0.66 1.54 1.57
CA GLU A 110 0.61 0.81 1.81
C GLU A 110 0.40 -0.64 2.27
N PHE A 111 -0.56 -0.86 3.18
CA PHE A 111 -0.82 -2.15 3.83
C PHE A 111 -2.23 -2.68 3.61
N ASN A 112 -3.09 -1.93 2.88
CA ASN A 112 -4.51 -2.25 2.71
C ASN A 112 -5.20 -2.48 4.07
N VAL A 113 -4.95 -1.54 5.00
CA VAL A 113 -5.65 -1.41 6.29
C VAL A 113 -6.31 -0.04 6.33
N SER A 114 -7.64 0.00 6.16
CA SER A 114 -8.43 1.23 6.07
C SER A 114 -9.19 1.58 7.36
N HIS A 115 -9.27 0.64 8.30
CA HIS A 115 -9.97 0.85 9.56
C HIS A 115 -9.12 1.63 10.57
N SER A 116 -9.69 2.72 11.10
CA SER A 116 -9.06 3.52 12.17
C SER A 116 -8.83 2.69 13.44
N ILE A 117 -7.60 2.71 13.96
CA ILE A 117 -7.27 2.26 15.32
C ILE A 117 -7.34 3.40 16.37
N TYR A 118 -7.45 4.66 15.94
CA TYR A 118 -7.53 5.79 16.86
C TYR A 118 -8.80 5.81 17.73
N GLY A 119 -8.64 6.13 19.01
CA GLY A 119 -9.69 6.33 20.02
C GLY A 119 -9.60 7.66 20.78
N THR A 120 -10.55 7.90 21.70
CA THR A 120 -10.73 9.25 22.29
C THR A 120 -9.99 9.49 23.61
N MET A 121 -9.08 8.60 24.02
CA MET A 121 -8.14 8.83 25.14
C MET A 121 -6.75 9.15 24.60
N GLY A 122 -6.51 10.41 24.24
CA GLY A 122 -5.19 10.84 23.77
C GLY A 122 -4.74 10.23 22.44
N GLY A 123 -5.63 9.58 21.69
CA GLY A 123 -5.34 8.81 20.48
C GLY A 123 -5.68 7.32 20.62
N TYR A 124 -5.81 6.81 21.86
CA TYR A 124 -6.01 5.40 22.16
C TYR A 124 -7.47 5.08 22.52
N LEU A 125 -7.90 3.84 22.28
CA LEU A 125 -9.27 3.37 22.54
C LEU A 125 -9.54 3.13 24.03
N LYS A 126 -10.57 3.77 24.58
CA LYS A 126 -11.09 3.52 25.94
C LYS A 126 -11.73 2.13 26.00
N TYR A 127 -11.78 1.49 27.18
CA TYR A 127 -12.45 0.18 27.39
C TYR A 127 -13.86 0.09 26.77
N THR A 128 -14.69 1.14 26.89
CA THR A 128 -16.02 1.17 26.28
C THR A 128 -15.99 1.27 24.76
N GLU A 129 -14.96 1.93 24.21
CA GLU A 129 -14.73 2.04 22.76
C GLU A 129 -14.22 0.69 22.22
N VAL A 130 -13.27 0.05 22.90
CA VAL A 130 -12.80 -1.33 22.60
C VAL A 130 -13.95 -2.32 22.61
N VAL A 131 -14.80 -2.30 23.62
CA VAL A 131 -15.97 -3.20 23.71
C VAL A 131 -16.94 -3.01 22.54
N ALA A 132 -17.17 -1.77 22.11
CA ALA A 132 -17.98 -1.48 20.92
C ALA A 132 -17.26 -1.85 19.62
N LYS A 133 -15.94 -1.62 19.55
CA LYS A 133 -15.07 -1.93 18.40
C LYS A 133 -15.08 -3.44 18.09
N LEU A 134 -15.07 -4.30 19.12
CA LEU A 134 -15.24 -5.75 18.96
C LEU A 134 -16.61 -6.13 18.37
N ASP A 135 -17.69 -5.42 18.73
CA ASP A 135 -19.01 -5.65 18.15
C ASP A 135 -19.09 -5.16 16.70
N SER A 136 -18.49 -4.00 16.39
CA SER A 136 -18.30 -3.49 15.02
C SER A 136 -17.53 -4.49 14.16
N MET A 137 -16.35 -4.96 14.60
CA MET A 137 -15.57 -5.97 13.91
C MET A 137 -16.37 -7.25 13.65
N ARG A 138 -17.27 -7.64 14.57
CA ARG A 138 -18.18 -8.80 14.37
C ARG A 138 -19.32 -8.52 13.38
N ALA A 139 -19.80 -7.29 13.28
CA ALA A 139 -20.80 -6.89 12.28
C ALA A 139 -20.18 -6.78 10.88
N GLU A 140 -18.97 -6.23 10.78
CA GLU A 140 -18.17 -6.05 9.57
C GLU A 140 -17.63 -7.40 9.04
N TYR A 141 -17.09 -8.24 9.93
CA TYR A 141 -16.36 -9.47 9.58
C TYR A 141 -16.91 -10.74 10.27
N PRO A 142 -18.22 -11.05 10.17
CA PRO A 142 -18.84 -12.20 10.86
C PRO A 142 -18.29 -13.57 10.42
N ASN A 143 -17.61 -13.63 9.29
CA ASN A 143 -16.94 -14.84 8.80
C ASN A 143 -15.54 -15.06 9.40
N PHE A 144 -14.98 -14.09 10.15
CA PHE A 144 -13.59 -14.11 10.62
C PHE A 144 -13.39 -13.82 12.12
N ILE A 145 -14.28 -13.07 12.77
CA ILE A 145 -14.24 -12.83 14.23
C ILE A 145 -15.53 -13.31 14.92
N SER A 146 -15.42 -13.92 16.10
CA SER A 146 -16.56 -14.41 16.88
C SER A 146 -17.34 -13.27 17.53
N GLN A 147 -18.52 -13.55 18.07
CA GLN A 147 -19.02 -12.70 19.16
C GLN A 147 -18.00 -12.66 20.31
N LYS A 148 -17.86 -11.52 20.97
CA LYS A 148 -17.02 -11.40 22.17
C LYS A 148 -17.60 -12.24 23.32
N PHE A 149 -16.73 -12.86 24.10
CA PHE A 149 -17.10 -13.72 25.24
C PHE A 149 -16.31 -13.30 26.50
N PRO A 150 -16.85 -13.53 27.70
CA PRO A 150 -16.13 -13.23 28.93
C PRO A 150 -14.99 -14.23 29.16
N ILE A 151 -13.79 -13.71 29.40
CA ILE A 151 -12.64 -14.45 29.95
C ILE A 151 -12.77 -14.55 31.48
N GLY A 152 -13.21 -13.47 32.12
CA GLY A 152 -13.35 -13.38 33.57
C GLY A 152 -13.96 -12.07 34.04
N THR A 153 -13.88 -11.81 35.35
CA THR A 153 -14.36 -10.58 35.99
C THR A 153 -13.32 -10.07 36.97
N THR A 154 -13.05 -8.78 36.92
CA THR A 154 -12.01 -8.08 37.68
C THR A 154 -12.48 -7.67 39.09
N TYR A 155 -11.56 -7.16 39.92
CA TYR A 155 -11.85 -6.76 41.31
C TYR A 155 -12.88 -5.63 41.46
N GLU A 156 -12.87 -4.64 40.58
CA GLU A 156 -13.89 -3.57 40.52
C GLU A 156 -15.13 -4.01 39.68
N GLY A 157 -15.24 -5.29 39.32
CA GLY A 157 -16.45 -5.90 38.75
C GLY A 157 -16.62 -5.76 37.23
N ARG A 158 -15.55 -5.44 36.49
CA ARG A 158 -15.59 -5.28 35.02
C ARG A 158 -15.30 -6.60 34.32
N THR A 159 -15.75 -6.74 33.08
CA THR A 159 -15.58 -7.97 32.29
C THR A 159 -14.30 -7.91 31.46
N MET A 160 -13.45 -8.92 31.62
CA MET A 160 -12.36 -9.17 30.66
C MET A 160 -12.97 -9.84 29.44
N TRP A 161 -12.84 -9.22 28.26
CA TRP A 161 -13.40 -9.75 27.02
C TRP A 161 -12.34 -10.46 26.18
N GLY A 162 -12.74 -11.57 25.57
CA GLY A 162 -11.98 -12.27 24.55
C GLY A 162 -12.78 -12.45 23.26
N VAL A 163 -12.07 -12.63 22.16
CA VAL A 163 -12.63 -13.00 20.84
C VAL A 163 -11.82 -14.14 20.23
N ARG A 164 -12.47 -14.94 19.37
CA ARG A 164 -11.78 -15.85 18.45
C ARG A 164 -11.71 -15.22 17.06
N ILE A 165 -10.54 -15.29 16.44
CA ILE A 165 -10.27 -14.84 15.09
C ILE A 165 -9.82 -16.05 14.24
N THR A 166 -10.70 -16.50 13.36
CA THR A 166 -10.49 -17.61 12.42
C THR A 166 -11.65 -17.66 11.41
N LYS A 167 -11.47 -18.26 10.24
CA LYS A 167 -12.59 -18.45 9.31
C LYS A 167 -13.63 -19.42 9.87
N ASN A 168 -14.89 -19.00 9.89
CA ASN A 168 -16.02 -19.65 10.56
C ASN A 168 -15.85 -19.64 12.11
N PRO A 169 -15.79 -18.46 12.75
CA PRO A 169 -15.32 -18.26 14.12
C PRO A 169 -16.32 -18.66 15.22
N ASP A 170 -17.46 -19.26 14.87
CA ASP A 170 -18.53 -19.58 15.84
C ASP A 170 -18.47 -21.03 16.35
N ALA A 171 -17.66 -21.90 15.74
CA ALA A 171 -17.38 -23.26 16.22
C ALA A 171 -15.86 -23.52 16.32
N PRO A 172 -15.37 -24.33 17.29
CA PRO A 172 -13.98 -24.80 17.31
C PRO A 172 -13.63 -25.56 16.03
N THR A 173 -12.48 -25.25 15.44
CA THR A 173 -12.10 -25.74 14.10
C THR A 173 -11.03 -26.82 14.14
N GLY A 174 -10.36 -27.01 15.29
CA GLY A 174 -9.24 -27.95 15.43
C GLY A 174 -7.95 -27.49 14.72
N ARG A 175 -7.91 -26.25 14.24
CA ARG A 175 -6.68 -25.61 13.74
C ARG A 175 -5.73 -25.33 14.91
N PRO A 176 -4.42 -25.17 14.66
CA PRO A 176 -3.47 -24.80 15.70
C PRO A 176 -3.84 -23.47 16.37
N GLU A 177 -3.99 -23.51 17.70
CA GLU A 177 -4.40 -22.35 18.50
C GLU A 177 -3.20 -21.45 18.85
N VAL A 178 -3.41 -20.13 18.85
CA VAL A 178 -2.44 -19.09 19.27
C VAL A 178 -3.14 -18.00 20.10
N MET A 179 -2.49 -17.53 21.17
CA MET A 179 -3.04 -16.49 22.03
C MET A 179 -2.35 -15.15 21.82
N TYR A 180 -3.12 -14.07 21.79
CA TYR A 180 -2.64 -12.69 21.86
C TYR A 180 -3.29 -12.01 23.08
N HIS A 181 -2.52 -11.21 23.81
CA HIS A 181 -3.08 -10.27 24.78
C HIS A 181 -2.28 -8.98 24.81
N ALA A 182 -2.93 -7.93 25.29
CA ALA A 182 -2.36 -6.59 25.46
C ALA A 182 -2.87 -5.96 26.76
N LEU A 183 -2.29 -4.81 27.14
CA LEU A 183 -2.68 -4.04 28.34
C LEU A 183 -2.77 -4.90 29.61
N ILE A 184 -1.79 -5.78 29.82
CA ILE A 184 -1.60 -6.51 31.10
C ILE A 184 -1.00 -5.59 32.17
N HIS A 185 -0.18 -4.62 31.77
CA HIS A 185 -0.03 -3.37 32.52
C HIS A 185 -0.92 -2.30 31.91
N ALA A 186 -1.47 -1.42 32.73
CA ALA A 186 -2.51 -0.47 32.31
C ALA A 186 -1.99 0.82 31.66
N ARG A 187 -0.67 1.08 31.66
CA ARG A 187 -0.06 2.29 31.09
C ARG A 187 0.45 2.14 29.65
N GLU A 188 0.14 1.01 29.00
CA GLU A 188 0.84 0.56 27.79
C GLU A 188 -0.13 0.39 26.60
N PRO A 189 -0.96 1.39 26.24
CA PRO A 189 -2.07 1.22 25.30
C PRO A 189 -1.66 0.85 23.87
N GLU A 190 -0.49 1.29 23.41
CA GLU A 190 0.04 0.93 22.09
C GLU A 190 0.18 -0.59 21.92
N SER A 191 0.40 -1.35 23.01
CA SER A 191 0.39 -2.83 22.99
C SER A 191 -0.90 -3.41 22.40
N MET A 192 -2.03 -2.72 22.61
CA MET A 192 -3.35 -3.12 22.11
C MET A 192 -3.58 -2.61 20.68
N GLU A 193 -3.14 -1.39 20.34
CA GLU A 193 -3.35 -0.82 19.02
C GLU A 193 -2.52 -1.57 17.94
N THR A 194 -1.31 -2.04 18.26
CA THR A 194 -0.55 -2.94 17.36
C THR A 194 -1.31 -4.23 17.03
N GLN A 195 -2.12 -4.75 17.97
CA GLN A 195 -2.91 -5.96 17.79
C GLN A 195 -4.22 -5.66 17.02
N PHE A 196 -4.90 -4.54 17.30
CA PHE A 196 -6.02 -4.07 16.47
C PHE A 196 -5.62 -3.96 14.99
N TYR A 197 -4.47 -3.33 14.72
CA TYR A 197 -3.95 -3.15 13.36
C TYR A 197 -3.70 -4.48 12.66
N TYR A 198 -3.08 -5.46 13.35
CA TYR A 198 -2.87 -6.80 12.82
C TYR A 198 -4.18 -7.53 12.49
N PHE A 199 -5.21 -7.40 13.34
CA PHE A 199 -6.48 -8.08 13.10
C PHE A 199 -7.30 -7.45 11.98
N TYR A 200 -7.31 -6.13 11.84
CA TYR A 200 -7.85 -5.47 10.65
C TYR A 200 -7.05 -5.86 9.39
N TRP A 201 -5.71 -5.92 9.45
CA TRP A 201 -4.88 -6.41 8.34
C TRP A 201 -5.27 -7.82 7.88
N LEU A 202 -5.51 -8.77 8.80
CA LEU A 202 -5.99 -10.11 8.45
C LEU A 202 -7.32 -10.07 7.70
N PHE A 203 -8.27 -9.23 8.12
CA PHE A 203 -9.60 -9.17 7.53
C PHE A 203 -9.62 -8.48 6.16
N GLU A 204 -9.02 -7.30 6.08
CA GLU A 204 -9.02 -6.44 4.88
C GLU A 204 -8.17 -7.04 3.75
N ASN A 205 -7.20 -7.91 4.07
CA ASN A 205 -6.37 -8.62 3.10
C ASN A 205 -6.79 -10.08 2.83
N TYR A 206 -7.93 -10.54 3.36
CA TYR A 206 -8.42 -11.89 3.06
C TYR A 206 -8.83 -12.01 1.57
N GLY A 207 -8.24 -12.97 0.86
CA GLY A 207 -8.48 -13.23 -0.55
C GLY A 207 -7.58 -12.44 -1.51
N THR A 208 -6.93 -11.37 -1.05
CA THR A 208 -5.93 -10.60 -1.81
C THR A 208 -4.52 -11.01 -1.43
N ASP A 209 -4.19 -11.01 -0.14
CA ASP A 209 -2.89 -11.45 0.37
C ASP A 209 -2.87 -12.97 0.67
N PRO A 210 -1.88 -13.73 0.18
CA PRO A 210 -1.78 -15.16 0.46
C PRO A 210 -1.55 -15.52 1.93
N LEU A 211 -0.87 -14.67 2.72
CA LEU A 211 -0.55 -14.93 4.12
C LEU A 211 -1.76 -14.66 5.04
N ALA A 212 -2.46 -13.52 4.89
CA ALA A 212 -3.72 -13.25 5.58
C ALA A 212 -4.75 -14.35 5.28
N THR A 213 -4.86 -14.72 4.00
CA THR A 213 -5.69 -15.84 3.54
C THR A 213 -5.26 -17.17 4.16
N TYR A 214 -3.95 -17.46 4.25
CA TYR A 214 -3.47 -18.67 4.90
C TYR A 214 -3.83 -18.70 6.38
N LEU A 215 -3.52 -17.65 7.13
CA LEU A 215 -3.69 -17.60 8.59
C LEU A 215 -5.16 -17.76 8.98
N LEU A 216 -6.08 -16.98 8.40
CA LEU A 216 -7.52 -17.11 8.69
C LEU A 216 -8.10 -18.48 8.29
N ASN A 217 -7.57 -19.15 7.26
CA ASN A 217 -8.00 -20.50 6.89
C ASN A 217 -7.33 -21.62 7.72
N ASN A 218 -6.22 -21.37 8.43
CA ASN A 218 -5.34 -22.43 8.99
C ASN A 218 -4.80 -22.17 10.42
N ARG A 219 -5.25 -21.14 11.12
CA ARG A 219 -4.99 -20.90 12.56
C ARG A 219 -6.29 -20.60 13.30
N GLU A 220 -6.33 -20.86 14.60
CA GLU A 220 -7.42 -20.44 15.48
C GLU A 220 -6.86 -19.45 16.51
N ILE A 221 -6.96 -18.16 16.20
CA ILE A 221 -6.39 -17.10 17.02
C ILE A 221 -7.39 -16.77 18.14
N TYR A 222 -6.89 -16.57 19.36
CA TYR A 222 -7.66 -16.04 20.48
C TYR A 222 -7.02 -14.76 20.98
N TRP A 223 -7.82 -13.72 21.20
CA TRP A 223 -7.33 -12.39 21.55
C TRP A 223 -8.05 -11.79 22.76
N ILE A 224 -7.27 -11.19 23.66
CA ILE A 224 -7.72 -10.46 24.86
C ILE A 224 -7.17 -9.02 24.75
N PRO A 225 -7.92 -8.05 24.20
CA PRO A 225 -7.41 -6.70 23.92
C PRO A 225 -7.05 -5.89 25.16
N ILE A 226 -7.79 -6.07 26.26
CA ILE A 226 -7.48 -5.46 27.55
C ILE A 226 -7.49 -6.54 28.62
N PHE A 227 -6.31 -6.91 29.10
CA PHE A 227 -6.15 -7.82 30.22
C PHE A 227 -6.50 -7.12 31.56
N ASN A 228 -5.82 -6.02 31.87
CA ASN A 228 -5.97 -5.27 33.12
C ASN A 228 -7.03 -4.17 32.98
N VAL A 229 -8.30 -4.60 32.88
CA VAL A 229 -9.43 -3.69 32.63
C VAL A 229 -9.58 -2.62 33.70
N ASP A 230 -9.35 -2.95 34.96
CA ASP A 230 -9.55 -1.99 36.05
C ASP A 230 -8.44 -0.95 36.15
N GLY A 231 -7.17 -1.35 35.97
CA GLY A 231 -6.07 -0.40 35.88
C GLY A 231 -6.23 0.53 34.68
N TYR A 232 -6.70 0.01 33.54
CA TYR A 232 -6.91 0.81 32.33
C TYR A 232 -8.04 1.82 32.50
N VAL A 233 -9.16 1.41 33.10
CA VAL A 233 -10.27 2.32 33.42
C VAL A 233 -9.89 3.33 34.51
N TYR A 234 -8.97 3.00 35.44
CA TYR A 234 -8.38 3.98 36.36
C TYR A 234 -7.60 5.06 35.60
N ASN A 235 -6.69 4.69 34.68
CA ASN A 235 -5.98 5.64 33.81
C ASN A 235 -6.94 6.51 32.97
N GLN A 236 -8.00 5.93 32.41
CA GLN A 236 -9.07 6.70 31.73
C GLN A 236 -9.78 7.73 32.61
N THR A 237 -9.81 7.50 33.93
CA THR A 237 -10.54 8.33 34.90
C THR A 237 -9.65 9.45 35.45
N THR A 238 -8.36 9.18 35.68
CA THR A 238 -7.39 10.18 36.13
C THR A 238 -6.85 11.04 34.97
N ASN A 239 -6.62 10.42 33.80
CA ASN A 239 -5.96 11.01 32.64
C ASN A 239 -6.85 10.84 31.39
N PRO A 240 -8.05 11.47 31.32
CA PRO A 240 -9.02 11.25 30.24
C PRO A 240 -8.54 11.71 28.85
N THR A 241 -7.47 12.52 28.79
CA THR A 241 -6.77 12.96 27.58
C THR A 241 -5.58 12.08 27.19
N GLY A 242 -5.39 10.94 27.86
CA GLY A 242 -4.22 10.05 27.72
C GLY A 242 -3.10 10.38 28.71
N GLY A 243 -2.10 9.51 28.78
CA GLY A 243 -0.92 9.67 29.64
C GLY A 243 -1.06 9.09 31.05
N GLY A 244 -2.00 8.18 31.30
CA GLY A 244 -2.13 7.56 32.63
C GLY A 244 -0.97 6.60 32.96
N MET A 245 -0.25 6.87 34.06
CA MET A 245 0.95 6.11 34.46
C MET A 245 0.69 4.90 35.37
N TRP A 246 -0.57 4.57 35.67
CA TRP A 246 -0.90 3.40 36.50
C TRP A 246 -0.55 2.10 35.79
N ARG A 247 0.30 1.26 36.41
CA ARG A 247 0.83 0.01 35.84
C ARG A 247 -0.01 -1.22 36.22
N ALA A 248 -0.20 -1.44 37.51
CA ALA A 248 -0.70 -2.69 38.10
C ALA A 248 -2.24 -2.84 38.09
N ASN A 249 -2.79 -3.91 38.68
CA ASN A 249 -4.25 -4.08 38.81
C ASN A 249 -4.86 -3.10 39.85
N ARG A 250 -6.09 -3.37 40.31
CA ARG A 250 -6.79 -2.55 41.30
C ARG A 250 -7.11 -3.31 42.60
N HIS A 251 -6.40 -4.41 42.87
CA HIS A 251 -6.56 -5.18 44.10
C HIS A 251 -5.66 -4.62 45.21
N PHE A 252 -6.29 -4.11 46.27
CA PHE A 252 -5.60 -3.64 47.46
C PHE A 252 -5.80 -4.61 48.63
N THR A 253 -4.69 -5.12 49.17
CA THR A 253 -4.66 -6.06 50.30
C THR A 253 -4.99 -5.39 51.63
N THR A 254 -4.71 -4.09 51.75
CA THR A 254 -5.23 -3.17 52.79
C THR A 254 -5.47 -1.80 52.13
N ALA A 255 -6.05 -0.84 52.85
CA ALA A 255 -6.34 0.50 52.30
C ALA A 255 -5.15 1.18 51.58
N ASN A 256 -3.90 0.87 51.98
CA ASN A 256 -2.68 1.48 51.45
C ASN A 256 -1.65 0.44 50.94
N CYS A 257 -2.04 -0.82 50.69
CA CYS A 257 -1.09 -1.88 50.25
C CYS A 257 -1.70 -2.76 49.14
N GLY A 258 -0.87 -3.26 48.23
CA GLY A 258 -1.25 -3.41 46.82
C GLY A 258 -1.01 -2.08 46.08
N PRO A 259 -1.16 -2.02 44.74
CA PRO A 259 -1.73 -3.04 43.85
C PRO A 259 -0.78 -4.20 43.53
N VAL A 260 -1.27 -5.20 42.79
CA VAL A 260 -0.48 -6.35 42.31
C VAL A 260 -0.15 -6.18 40.82
N ASP A 261 1.11 -6.40 40.46
CA ASP A 261 1.56 -6.52 39.08
C ASP A 261 1.12 -7.87 38.50
N PRO A 262 0.21 -7.91 37.51
CA PRO A 262 -0.24 -9.16 36.93
C PRO A 262 0.90 -9.94 36.26
N ASN A 263 1.86 -9.26 35.63
CA ASN A 263 3.02 -9.90 34.99
C ASN A 263 4.19 -10.14 35.98
N ARG A 264 3.88 -10.22 37.29
CA ARG A 264 4.71 -10.86 38.31
C ARG A 264 3.96 -11.96 39.08
N ASN A 265 2.71 -12.27 38.70
CA ASN A 265 1.80 -13.14 39.44
C ASN A 265 1.64 -14.56 38.82
N TYR A 266 2.42 -14.94 37.80
CA TYR A 266 2.31 -16.22 37.11
C TYR A 266 3.22 -17.34 37.67
N GLY A 267 2.96 -18.56 37.20
CA GLY A 267 3.89 -19.69 37.24
C GLY A 267 3.74 -20.60 38.45
N ILE A 268 4.52 -21.68 38.47
CA ILE A 268 4.63 -22.51 39.69
C ILE A 268 5.37 -21.72 40.78
N TYR A 269 5.12 -22.07 42.05
CA TYR A 269 5.71 -21.37 43.21
C TYR A 269 7.24 -21.21 43.14
N GLN A 270 7.96 -22.15 42.51
CA GLN A 270 9.41 -22.07 42.29
C GLN A 270 9.82 -20.90 41.38
N PHE A 271 9.05 -20.58 40.34
CA PHE A 271 9.37 -19.50 39.40
C PHE A 271 8.99 -18.14 40.01
N TRP A 272 7.76 -18.07 40.56
CA TRP A 272 7.23 -16.90 41.28
C TRP A 272 8.07 -16.53 42.51
N ASN A 273 8.66 -17.52 43.18
CA ASN A 273 9.57 -17.36 44.33
C ASN A 273 11.04 -17.73 44.02
N SER A 274 11.50 -17.50 42.79
CA SER A 274 12.92 -17.62 42.44
C SER A 274 13.81 -16.68 43.27
N SER A 275 15.11 -16.96 43.35
CA SER A 275 16.10 -16.17 44.12
C SER A 275 16.77 -15.03 43.34
N ASN A 276 16.41 -14.82 42.07
CA ASN A 276 17.05 -13.93 41.09
C ASN A 276 16.82 -12.40 41.26
N GLY A 277 15.97 -11.94 42.17
CA GLY A 277 15.44 -10.56 42.14
C GLY A 277 14.32 -10.39 41.10
N GLY A 278 13.72 -9.20 40.96
CA GLY A 278 12.78 -8.93 39.83
C GLY A 278 11.31 -8.69 40.16
N SER A 279 10.93 -8.71 41.43
CA SER A 279 9.59 -8.31 41.91
C SER A 279 9.62 -8.00 43.39
N SER A 280 8.82 -7.04 43.86
CA SER A 280 8.67 -6.79 45.29
C SER A 280 7.94 -7.95 45.97
N THR A 281 8.38 -8.27 47.19
CA THR A 281 7.68 -9.17 48.12
C THR A 281 6.91 -8.43 49.21
N ASP A 282 7.12 -7.11 49.32
CA ASP A 282 6.41 -6.20 50.21
C ASP A 282 5.24 -5.55 49.44
N ALA A 283 4.04 -5.63 50.02
CA ALA A 283 2.80 -5.08 49.46
C ALA A 283 2.61 -3.58 49.74
N CYS A 284 3.33 -3.01 50.70
CA CYS A 284 3.16 -1.64 51.19
C CYS A 284 4.35 -0.75 50.81
N SER A 285 5.57 -1.32 50.76
CA SER A 285 6.80 -0.59 50.39
C SER A 285 7.33 -0.95 48.99
N GLY A 286 6.67 -1.87 48.27
CA GLY A 286 7.10 -2.27 46.93
C GLY A 286 6.85 -1.17 45.91
N GLY A 287 7.90 -0.80 45.14
CA GLY A 287 7.83 0.21 44.08
C GLY A 287 6.60 0.04 43.17
N GLN A 288 5.92 1.16 42.92
CA GLN A 288 4.51 1.26 42.49
C GLN A 288 4.22 0.40 41.25
N GLY A 289 3.73 -0.81 41.48
CA GLY A 289 3.37 -1.76 40.42
C GLY A 289 4.42 -2.81 40.07
N THR A 290 5.29 -3.23 41.00
CA THR A 290 6.14 -4.43 40.86
C THR A 290 5.88 -5.52 41.93
N TYR A 291 4.86 -5.34 42.79
CA TYR A 291 4.50 -6.31 43.82
C TYR A 291 3.81 -7.54 43.22
N ARG A 292 4.30 -8.73 43.55
CA ARG A 292 3.92 -10.01 42.89
C ARG A 292 2.64 -10.69 43.42
N GLY A 293 1.94 -10.07 44.37
CA GLY A 293 0.81 -10.69 45.08
C GLY A 293 1.23 -11.61 46.23
N THR A 294 0.28 -12.40 46.75
CA THR A 294 0.47 -13.27 47.94
C THR A 294 0.82 -14.71 47.60
N SER A 295 0.46 -15.17 46.40
CA SER A 295 0.82 -16.44 45.78
C SER A 295 0.87 -16.24 44.26
N PRO A 296 1.44 -17.17 43.46
CA PRO A 296 1.09 -17.20 42.04
C PRO A 296 -0.42 -17.38 41.89
N PHE A 297 -0.97 -16.77 40.85
CA PHE A 297 -2.40 -16.69 40.53
C PHE A 297 -3.26 -16.24 41.71
N SER A 298 -2.78 -15.29 42.53
CA SER A 298 -3.59 -14.67 43.58
C SER A 298 -4.65 -13.71 43.03
N GLU A 299 -4.46 -13.19 41.82
CA GLU A 299 -5.33 -12.17 41.22
C GLU A 299 -6.46 -12.78 40.35
N LEU A 300 -7.65 -12.17 40.38
CA LEU A 300 -8.77 -12.59 39.55
C LEU A 300 -8.45 -12.54 38.05
N GLU A 301 -7.68 -11.55 37.60
CA GLU A 301 -7.31 -11.39 36.19
C GLU A 301 -6.40 -12.53 35.71
N THR A 302 -5.41 -12.91 36.53
CA THR A 302 -4.46 -13.99 36.18
C THR A 302 -5.09 -15.36 36.34
N GLN A 303 -5.98 -15.56 37.32
CA GLN A 303 -6.82 -16.77 37.43
C GLN A 303 -7.72 -16.95 36.20
N ALA A 304 -8.32 -15.87 35.70
CA ALA A 304 -9.19 -15.93 34.51
C ALA A 304 -8.43 -16.40 33.27
N VAL A 305 -7.25 -15.82 32.99
CA VAL A 305 -6.42 -16.24 31.85
C VAL A 305 -5.78 -17.61 32.07
N MET A 306 -5.40 -17.97 33.30
CA MET A 306 -4.95 -19.32 33.64
C MET A 306 -6.04 -20.36 33.31
N ASN A 307 -7.27 -20.15 33.77
CA ASN A 307 -8.40 -21.04 33.49
C ASN A 307 -8.73 -21.12 32.00
N PHE A 308 -8.60 -20.00 31.27
CA PHE A 308 -8.79 -19.97 29.83
C PHE A 308 -7.72 -20.76 29.07
N VAL A 309 -6.44 -20.52 29.34
CA VAL A 309 -5.30 -21.25 28.74
C VAL A 309 -5.38 -22.75 29.08
N ASN A 310 -5.72 -23.10 30.33
CA ASN A 310 -5.90 -24.50 30.76
C ASN A 310 -7.09 -25.21 30.10
N SER A 311 -7.90 -24.51 29.30
CA SER A 311 -8.99 -25.07 28.48
C SER A 311 -8.64 -25.22 26.99
N ARG A 312 -7.38 -24.92 26.60
CA ARG A 312 -6.93 -24.69 25.22
C ARG A 312 -5.58 -25.31 24.93
N ASN A 313 -5.35 -25.72 23.68
CA ASN A 313 -4.10 -26.32 23.22
C ASN A 313 -3.27 -25.28 22.46
N PHE A 314 -3.00 -24.16 23.11
CA PHE A 314 -2.21 -23.06 22.55
C PHE A 314 -0.79 -23.51 22.21
N ASN A 315 -0.29 -23.11 21.04
CA ASN A 315 1.05 -23.50 20.56
C ASN A 315 2.05 -22.33 20.66
N ALA A 316 1.55 -21.09 20.63
CA ALA A 316 2.32 -19.88 20.87
C ALA A 316 1.45 -18.82 21.59
N ALA A 317 2.11 -17.87 22.24
CA ALA A 317 1.47 -16.75 22.91
C ALA A 317 2.26 -15.45 22.65
N PHE A 318 1.56 -14.33 22.41
CA PHE A 318 2.16 -13.02 22.20
C PHE A 318 1.54 -12.01 23.17
N GLY A 319 2.23 -11.77 24.28
CA GLY A 319 1.81 -10.86 25.34
C GLY A 319 2.45 -9.50 25.17
N ALA A 320 1.74 -8.56 24.54
CA ALA A 320 2.30 -7.27 24.15
C ALA A 320 2.33 -6.25 25.30
N HIS A 321 3.40 -5.44 25.26
CA HIS A 321 3.76 -4.44 26.25
C HIS A 321 4.39 -3.20 25.58
N THR A 322 4.61 -2.13 26.36
CA THR A 322 5.52 -1.02 26.02
C THR A 322 6.36 -0.63 27.24
N TYR A 323 7.64 -0.25 27.12
CA TYR A 323 8.40 0.11 25.91
C TYR A 323 9.87 -0.34 25.96
N GLY A 324 10.56 -0.18 24.83
CA GLY A 324 12.03 -0.34 24.73
C GLY A 324 12.53 -0.92 23.41
N ASN A 325 11.64 -1.24 22.48
CA ASN A 325 11.91 -2.03 21.28
C ASN A 325 12.59 -3.36 21.61
N TYR A 326 11.94 -4.19 22.44
CA TYR A 326 12.44 -5.52 22.81
C TYR A 326 11.57 -6.66 22.28
N LEU A 327 12.18 -7.83 22.05
CA LEU A 327 11.49 -9.11 21.88
C LEU A 327 12.10 -10.11 22.86
N ILE A 328 11.34 -10.48 23.87
CA ILE A 328 11.81 -11.20 25.06
C ILE A 328 11.37 -12.67 25.01
N LYS A 329 12.27 -13.59 25.39
CA LYS A 329 11.99 -15.03 25.50
C LYS A 329 12.21 -15.55 26.93
N PRO A 330 11.60 -16.69 27.31
CA PRO A 330 12.00 -17.47 28.47
C PRO A 330 13.48 -17.90 28.43
N TRP A 331 14.13 -18.15 29.58
CA TRP A 331 13.57 -18.03 30.92
C TRP A 331 13.84 -16.64 31.54
N ALA A 332 12.89 -16.14 32.32
CA ALA A 332 13.07 -15.03 33.24
C ALA A 332 13.53 -15.51 34.64
N TRP A 333 12.85 -16.52 35.22
CA TRP A 333 13.07 -16.97 36.60
C TRP A 333 14.47 -17.57 36.84
N SER A 334 15.13 -18.06 35.79
CA SER A 334 16.46 -18.70 35.82
C SER A 334 17.49 -18.10 34.86
N ASP A 335 17.20 -16.93 34.28
CA ASP A 335 18.08 -16.16 33.39
C ASP A 335 19.52 -16.06 33.97
N PRO A 336 20.60 -16.36 33.21
CA PRO A 336 20.68 -16.66 31.78
C PRO A 336 20.69 -18.16 31.44
N GLN A 337 20.08 -19.02 32.27
CA GLN A 337 19.75 -20.38 31.81
C GLN A 337 18.66 -20.30 30.74
N VAL A 338 18.86 -21.03 29.64
CA VAL A 338 17.96 -21.04 28.48
C VAL A 338 16.98 -22.22 28.51
N THR A 339 15.94 -22.18 27.67
CA THR A 339 14.98 -23.28 27.52
C THR A 339 15.57 -24.49 26.78
N PRO A 340 15.03 -25.71 26.97
CA PRO A 340 15.34 -26.86 26.12
C PRO A 340 15.13 -26.60 24.62
N ASP A 341 14.16 -25.75 24.26
CA ASP A 341 13.86 -25.31 22.90
C ASP A 341 14.50 -23.96 22.53
N ASP A 342 15.59 -23.52 23.17
CA ASP A 342 16.18 -22.21 22.89
C ASP A 342 16.60 -22.03 21.42
N ASN A 343 16.98 -23.12 20.76
CA ASN A 343 17.26 -23.14 19.32
C ASN A 343 16.05 -22.75 18.45
N LYS A 344 14.82 -22.91 18.95
CA LYS A 344 13.59 -22.43 18.31
C LYS A 344 13.39 -20.94 18.59
N PHE A 345 13.38 -20.54 19.86
CA PHE A 345 13.24 -19.13 20.25
C PHE A 345 14.30 -18.23 19.59
N SER A 346 15.56 -18.66 19.58
CA SER A 346 16.66 -17.92 18.96
C SER A 346 16.56 -17.86 17.42
N GLN A 347 15.86 -18.80 16.76
CA GLN A 347 15.50 -18.65 15.33
C GLN A 347 14.32 -17.67 15.15
N PHE A 348 13.30 -17.73 16.01
CA PHE A 348 12.14 -16.84 15.94
C PHE A 348 12.55 -15.38 16.11
N LEU A 349 13.34 -15.10 17.14
CA LEU A 349 13.90 -13.78 17.42
C LEU A 349 14.84 -13.29 16.31
N ALA A 350 15.64 -14.18 15.71
CA ALA A 350 16.50 -13.82 14.59
C ALA A 350 15.71 -13.46 13.32
N ASP A 351 14.64 -14.21 13.01
CA ASP A 351 13.74 -13.91 11.89
C ASP A 351 12.97 -12.59 12.10
N MET A 352 12.43 -12.37 13.30
CA MET A 352 11.76 -11.12 13.68
C MET A 352 12.71 -9.92 13.57
N LYS A 353 13.92 -10.02 14.15
CA LYS A 353 14.94 -8.96 14.08
C LYS A 353 15.45 -8.71 12.66
N ALA A 354 15.49 -9.73 11.80
CA ALA A 354 15.87 -9.56 10.40
C ALA A 354 14.83 -8.73 9.60
N SER A 355 13.54 -8.86 9.92
CA SER A 355 12.47 -8.02 9.35
C SER A 355 12.35 -6.66 10.03
N ASN A 356 12.59 -6.57 11.33
CA ASN A 356 12.54 -5.30 12.08
C ASN A 356 13.79 -5.10 12.97
N PRO A 357 14.87 -4.49 12.44
CA PRO A 357 16.18 -4.45 13.09
C PRO A 357 16.30 -3.47 14.26
N VAL A 358 15.29 -2.61 14.53
CA VAL A 358 15.28 -1.75 15.73
C VAL A 358 15.11 -2.58 17.00
N TYR A 359 14.55 -3.79 16.92
CA TYR A 359 14.26 -4.63 18.07
C TYR A 359 15.52 -5.32 18.63
N THR A 360 15.75 -5.20 19.93
CA THR A 360 16.76 -5.96 20.68
C THR A 360 16.13 -7.20 21.30
N THR A 361 16.84 -8.33 21.26
CA THR A 361 16.21 -9.66 21.39
C THR A 361 17.00 -10.59 22.31
N GLY A 362 16.34 -11.23 23.28
CA GLY A 362 17.03 -12.11 24.23
C GLY A 362 16.20 -12.49 25.46
N THR A 363 16.86 -13.00 26.50
CA THR A 363 16.29 -13.11 27.86
C THR A 363 16.19 -11.72 28.52
N PRO A 364 15.45 -11.53 29.63
CA PRO A 364 15.29 -10.20 30.27
C PRO A 364 16.60 -9.47 30.56
N SER A 365 17.64 -10.15 31.03
CA SER A 365 18.98 -9.58 31.27
C SER A 365 19.71 -9.12 30.00
N GLN A 366 19.28 -9.60 28.83
CA GLN A 366 19.79 -9.23 27.50
C GLN A 366 18.96 -8.13 26.81
N THR A 367 17.75 -7.85 27.31
CA THR A 367 16.82 -6.85 26.75
C THR A 367 16.60 -5.70 27.72
N VAL A 368 15.72 -5.87 28.71
CA VAL A 368 15.37 -4.87 29.74
C VAL A 368 16.46 -4.68 30.81
N GLY A 369 17.49 -5.54 30.81
CA GLY A 369 18.66 -5.42 31.68
C GLY A 369 18.43 -5.83 33.14
N TYR A 370 17.25 -6.34 33.48
CA TYR A 370 16.87 -6.74 34.83
C TYR A 370 16.20 -8.12 34.85
N TYR A 371 16.32 -8.84 35.97
CA TYR A 371 15.70 -10.16 36.15
C TYR A 371 14.18 -10.05 36.42
N VAL A 372 13.39 -11.01 35.97
CA VAL A 372 11.93 -11.06 36.18
C VAL A 372 11.54 -12.33 36.96
N ARG A 373 10.42 -12.26 37.70
CA ARG A 373 9.83 -13.34 38.49
C ARG A 373 8.33 -13.43 38.23
N GLY A 374 7.82 -14.65 38.04
CA GLY A 374 6.38 -14.85 37.84
C GLY A 374 5.82 -14.10 36.63
N GLY A 375 6.63 -13.94 35.57
CA GLY A 375 6.17 -13.43 34.28
C GLY A 375 5.39 -14.50 33.49
N ALA A 376 4.53 -14.07 32.58
CA ALA A 376 3.62 -14.96 31.86
C ALA A 376 4.35 -15.98 30.96
N ASP A 377 5.39 -15.57 30.21
CA ASP A 377 6.10 -16.43 29.26
C ASP A 377 6.75 -17.68 29.89
N ASP A 378 7.29 -17.55 31.11
CA ASP A 378 7.84 -18.68 31.88
C ASP A 378 6.76 -19.72 32.22
N TRP A 379 5.53 -19.27 32.46
CA TRP A 379 4.40 -20.16 32.70
C TRP A 379 3.87 -20.75 31.39
N TYR A 380 3.74 -19.95 30.33
CA TYR A 380 3.34 -20.44 29.00
C TYR A 380 4.26 -21.57 28.52
N TYR A 381 5.58 -21.44 28.68
CA TYR A 381 6.52 -22.48 28.26
C TYR A 381 6.51 -23.72 29.18
N ASN A 382 6.16 -23.60 30.47
CA ASN A 382 6.10 -24.73 31.41
C ASN A 382 4.86 -24.64 32.31
N ASP A 383 3.70 -24.83 31.68
CA ASP A 383 2.45 -25.00 32.39
C ASP A 383 2.25 -26.47 32.84
N SER A 384 1.75 -26.63 34.05
CA SER A 384 1.45 -27.92 34.66
C SER A 384 0.19 -28.62 34.13
N ALA A 385 -0.74 -27.92 33.45
CA ALA A 385 -1.87 -28.60 32.79
C ALA A 385 -1.43 -29.26 31.46
N HIS A 386 -0.42 -28.70 30.80
CA HIS A 386 0.08 -29.12 29.49
C HIS A 386 1.36 -29.98 29.54
N VAL A 387 1.37 -31.04 30.37
CA VAL A 387 2.56 -31.88 30.57
C VAL A 387 3.07 -32.50 29.26
N GLY A 388 4.23 -32.03 28.78
CA GLY A 388 4.86 -32.47 27.54
C GLY A 388 4.51 -31.63 26.29
N HIS A 389 3.78 -30.53 26.46
CA HIS A 389 3.42 -29.57 25.43
C HIS A 389 3.85 -28.17 25.87
N HIS A 390 4.54 -27.43 25.00
CA HIS A 390 5.10 -26.11 25.32
C HIS A 390 4.39 -25.01 24.54
N ILE A 391 3.89 -23.98 25.23
CA ILE A 391 3.36 -22.77 24.56
C ILE A 391 4.54 -21.82 24.36
N PHE A 392 4.85 -21.49 23.10
CA PHE A 392 5.96 -20.60 22.77
C PHE A 392 5.56 -19.13 22.99
N GLY A 393 5.78 -18.63 24.21
CA GLY A 393 5.56 -17.23 24.61
C GLY A 393 6.71 -16.31 24.19
N ILE A 394 6.38 -15.16 23.59
CA ILE A 394 7.30 -14.04 23.35
C ILE A 394 6.59 -12.74 23.72
N THR A 395 7.22 -11.90 24.54
CA THR A 395 6.76 -10.53 24.83
C THR A 395 7.47 -9.52 23.91
N PRO A 396 6.72 -8.73 23.10
CA PRO A 396 7.24 -7.50 22.50
C PRO A 396 7.07 -6.30 23.44
N GLU A 397 8.12 -5.50 23.58
CA GLU A 397 8.09 -4.17 24.19
C GLU A 397 8.13 -3.13 23.07
N THR A 398 6.99 -2.52 22.74
CA THR A 398 6.85 -1.70 21.52
C THR A 398 7.24 -0.24 21.76
N GLY A 399 7.97 0.37 20.83
CA GLY A 399 8.30 1.81 20.87
C GLY A 399 9.28 2.19 21.99
N ASP A 400 9.33 3.48 22.33
CA ASP A 400 10.26 4.09 23.30
C ASP A 400 9.56 4.90 24.42
N SER A 401 8.22 4.85 24.47
CA SER A 401 7.38 5.53 25.47
C SER A 401 6.21 4.63 25.89
N PHE A 402 5.75 4.77 27.15
CA PHE A 402 4.51 4.14 27.62
C PHE A 402 3.30 4.65 26.80
N TRP A 403 3.29 5.94 26.48
CA TRP A 403 2.30 6.61 25.65
C TRP A 403 2.99 7.37 24.51
N PRO A 404 3.25 6.72 23.36
CA PRO A 404 3.71 7.39 22.14
C PRO A 404 2.78 8.52 21.69
N ALA A 405 3.30 9.45 20.88
CA ALA A 405 2.52 10.53 20.30
C ALA A 405 1.52 9.99 19.26
N GLN A 406 0.46 10.77 18.98
CA GLN A 406 -0.63 10.34 18.08
C GLN A 406 -0.15 10.01 16.66
N SER A 407 0.92 10.69 16.20
CA SER A 407 1.57 10.44 14.92
C SER A 407 2.32 9.12 14.84
N GLU A 408 2.56 8.45 15.97
CA GLU A 408 3.42 7.26 16.08
C GLU A 408 2.62 5.96 16.20
N ILE A 409 1.35 6.03 16.62
CA ILE A 409 0.45 4.88 16.81
C ILE A 409 0.37 3.99 15.55
N ILE A 410 0.04 4.55 14.39
CA ILE A 410 -0.02 3.76 13.14
C ILE A 410 1.38 3.26 12.71
N PRO A 411 2.45 4.09 12.68
CA PRO A 411 3.81 3.62 12.38
C PRO A 411 4.35 2.50 13.30
N LEU A 412 4.07 2.54 14.61
CA LEU A 412 4.47 1.51 15.56
C LEU A 412 3.70 0.20 15.33
N ALA A 413 2.38 0.30 15.14
CA ALA A 413 1.52 -0.82 14.75
C ALA A 413 1.93 -1.47 13.42
N GLN A 414 2.30 -0.65 12.42
CA GLN A 414 2.88 -1.11 11.15
C GLN A 414 4.22 -1.84 11.37
N GLY A 415 5.11 -1.28 12.20
CA GLY A 415 6.40 -1.89 12.54
C GLY A 415 6.26 -3.25 13.26
N MET A 416 5.23 -3.42 14.09
CA MET A 416 4.95 -4.66 14.81
C MET A 416 4.19 -5.71 13.97
N LEU A 417 3.66 -5.35 12.79
CA LEU A 417 2.83 -6.21 11.95
C LEU A 417 3.50 -7.55 11.60
N PHE A 418 4.78 -7.53 11.21
CA PHE A 418 5.51 -8.76 10.87
C PHE A 418 5.64 -9.72 12.08
N ASN A 419 5.94 -9.19 13.26
CA ASN A 419 6.12 -10.00 14.46
C ASN A 419 4.79 -10.64 14.89
N ASN A 420 3.70 -9.85 14.82
CA ASN A 420 2.33 -10.34 14.99
C ASN A 420 2.01 -11.47 14.01
N GLN A 421 2.24 -11.29 12.70
CA GLN A 421 2.06 -12.34 11.68
C GLN A 421 2.90 -13.59 11.97
N TYR A 422 4.16 -13.42 12.38
CA TYR A 422 5.12 -14.49 12.62
C TYR A 422 4.70 -15.40 13.77
N MET A 423 4.13 -14.85 14.85
CA MET A 423 3.62 -15.65 15.97
C MET A 423 2.45 -16.56 15.56
N SER A 424 1.52 -16.04 14.77
CA SER A 424 0.47 -16.88 14.18
C SER A 424 1.03 -17.89 13.18
N LEU A 425 2.10 -17.60 12.44
CA LEU A 425 2.77 -18.58 11.59
C LEU A 425 3.36 -19.74 12.40
N ILE A 426 4.20 -19.49 13.41
CA ILE A 426 4.91 -20.55 14.14
C ILE A 426 4.00 -21.45 14.98
N ALA A 427 2.83 -20.96 15.40
CA ALA A 427 1.86 -21.71 16.19
C ALA A 427 1.33 -22.97 15.48
N GLY A 428 1.46 -23.07 14.16
CA GLY A 428 1.20 -24.29 13.40
C GLY A 428 2.38 -24.64 12.51
N PRO A 429 2.20 -25.54 11.53
CA PRO A 429 3.26 -25.82 10.57
C PRO A 429 3.51 -24.60 9.67
N PHE A 430 4.79 -24.29 9.42
CA PHE A 430 5.21 -23.13 8.64
C PHE A 430 6.51 -23.50 7.91
N VAL A 431 6.43 -23.79 6.60
CA VAL A 431 7.59 -24.22 5.80
C VAL A 431 8.10 -23.08 4.93
N ASP A 432 9.31 -22.64 5.23
CA ASP A 432 9.92 -21.42 4.67
C ASP A 432 11.26 -21.73 3.95
N PRO A 433 11.49 -21.21 2.72
CA PRO A 433 12.75 -21.33 2.00
C PRO A 433 13.91 -20.54 2.62
N LEU A 434 14.74 -21.23 3.41
CA LEU A 434 16.01 -20.73 3.99
C LEU A 434 17.02 -20.26 2.93
N SER A 435 17.08 -20.91 1.76
CA SER A 435 17.91 -20.43 0.65
C SER A 435 17.36 -20.84 -0.71
N ARG A 436 17.66 -20.02 -1.72
CA ARG A 436 17.16 -20.11 -3.09
C ARG A 436 18.33 -19.82 -4.04
N ALA A 437 19.05 -20.85 -4.45
CA ALA A 437 20.33 -20.72 -5.17
C ALA A 437 20.25 -21.31 -6.57
N PHE A 438 20.55 -20.51 -7.57
CA PHE A 438 20.94 -20.98 -8.90
C PHE A 438 22.39 -21.48 -8.86
N ASP A 439 22.76 -22.49 -9.65
CA ASP A 439 24.14 -22.98 -9.71
C ASP A 439 25.11 -22.05 -10.47
N GLN A 440 24.57 -21.12 -11.26
CA GLN A 440 25.31 -20.01 -11.88
C GLN A 440 24.54 -18.68 -11.76
N GLN A 441 25.29 -17.56 -11.71
CA GLN A 441 24.71 -16.22 -11.58
C GLN A 441 24.01 -15.76 -12.87
N THR A 442 24.57 -16.09 -14.03
CA THR A 442 23.96 -15.87 -15.34
C THR A 442 24.26 -17.06 -16.27
N TYR A 443 23.51 -17.17 -17.37
CA TYR A 443 23.56 -18.29 -18.32
C TYR A 443 23.64 -17.78 -19.76
N THR A 444 23.93 -18.69 -20.69
CA THR A 444 23.85 -18.44 -22.15
C THR A 444 22.63 -19.14 -22.77
N PRO A 445 22.07 -18.63 -23.89
CA PRO A 445 21.01 -19.33 -24.62
C PRO A 445 21.43 -20.75 -25.02
N GLY A 446 20.57 -21.74 -24.76
CA GLY A 446 20.86 -23.17 -24.99
C GLY A 446 21.55 -23.88 -23.80
N GLN A 447 21.97 -23.15 -22.77
CA GLN A 447 22.59 -23.72 -21.57
C GLN A 447 21.58 -24.44 -20.67
N SER A 448 22.06 -25.39 -19.87
CA SER A 448 21.29 -26.00 -18.77
C SER A 448 21.91 -25.66 -17.42
N GLY A 449 21.09 -25.67 -16.37
CA GLY A 449 21.49 -25.35 -15.00
C GLY A 449 20.57 -25.97 -13.97
N THR A 450 20.80 -25.63 -12.70
CA THR A 450 20.00 -26.10 -11.58
C THR A 450 19.61 -24.97 -10.61
N TYR A 451 18.45 -25.13 -9.98
CA TYR A 451 17.92 -24.24 -8.96
C TYR A 451 17.65 -25.06 -7.71
N LYS A 452 18.44 -24.82 -6.66
CA LYS A 452 18.31 -25.49 -5.36
C LYS A 452 17.55 -24.60 -4.38
N VAL A 453 16.51 -25.15 -3.78
CA VAL A 453 15.72 -24.54 -2.71
C VAL A 453 15.94 -25.35 -1.44
N VAL A 454 16.52 -24.74 -0.40
CA VAL A 454 16.61 -25.32 0.94
C VAL A 454 15.52 -24.70 1.79
N PHE A 455 14.77 -25.51 2.54
CA PHE A 455 13.62 -25.04 3.31
C PHE A 455 13.54 -25.74 4.67
N ARG A 456 12.89 -25.10 5.64
CA ARG A 456 12.68 -25.62 7.00
C ARG A 456 11.23 -25.46 7.40
N ASN A 457 10.68 -26.46 8.10
CA ASN A 457 9.47 -26.23 8.89
C ASN A 457 9.84 -25.43 10.15
N LYS A 458 9.73 -24.11 10.11
CA LYS A 458 9.92 -23.20 11.26
C LYS A 458 8.75 -23.31 12.26
N GLY A 459 7.64 -23.94 11.89
CA GLY A 459 6.51 -24.17 12.77
C GLY A 459 6.81 -25.12 13.93
N VAL A 460 6.10 -24.96 15.06
CA VAL A 460 6.23 -25.84 16.23
C VAL A 460 5.55 -27.20 16.03
N LEU A 461 4.64 -27.29 15.05
CA LEU A 461 3.95 -28.53 14.65
C LEU A 461 4.50 -29.10 13.34
N THR A 462 4.45 -30.43 13.19
CA THR A 462 4.85 -31.15 11.97
C THR A 462 3.98 -30.77 10.77
N ALA A 463 4.62 -30.35 9.68
CA ALA A 463 3.97 -30.09 8.40
C ALA A 463 3.64 -31.40 7.69
N SER A 464 2.51 -31.43 6.97
CA SER A 464 2.06 -32.56 6.14
C SER A 464 1.94 -32.14 4.68
N ASN A 465 2.12 -33.11 3.76
CA ASN A 465 1.95 -32.95 2.30
C ASN A 465 2.65 -31.69 1.71
N VAL A 466 3.85 -31.38 2.21
CA VAL A 466 4.62 -30.21 1.79
C VAL A 466 4.93 -30.35 0.31
N THR A 467 4.53 -29.39 -0.52
CA THR A 467 4.85 -29.39 -1.95
C THR A 467 5.63 -28.14 -2.31
N VAL A 468 6.87 -28.32 -2.77
CA VAL A 468 7.75 -27.26 -3.27
C VAL A 468 7.72 -27.32 -4.78
N ARG A 469 7.20 -26.27 -5.42
CA ARG A 469 6.96 -26.21 -6.87
C ARG A 469 7.63 -24.99 -7.48
N TRP A 470 8.38 -25.21 -8.55
CA TRP A 470 9.02 -24.16 -9.35
C TRP A 470 8.58 -24.28 -10.82
N THR A 471 8.02 -23.20 -11.37
CA THR A 471 7.42 -23.18 -12.71
C THR A 471 7.68 -21.86 -13.43
N SER A 472 7.61 -21.88 -14.77
CA SER A 472 7.53 -20.68 -15.60
C SER A 472 6.42 -20.85 -16.64
N SER A 473 5.82 -19.73 -17.05
CA SER A 473 4.95 -19.64 -18.24
C SER A 473 5.72 -19.31 -19.52
N ASN A 474 7.04 -19.08 -19.42
CA ASN A 474 7.87 -18.60 -20.51
C ASN A 474 8.45 -19.75 -21.35
N ALA A 475 8.21 -19.73 -22.66
CA ALA A 475 8.69 -20.76 -23.58
C ALA A 475 10.23 -20.84 -23.73
N ASN A 476 10.96 -19.82 -23.26
CA ASN A 476 12.43 -19.81 -23.30
C ASN A 476 13.09 -20.69 -22.22
N ILE A 477 12.34 -21.31 -21.30
CA ILE A 477 12.86 -22.26 -20.31
C ILE A 477 12.03 -23.55 -20.27
N THR A 478 12.72 -24.69 -20.18
CA THR A 478 12.11 -26.00 -19.90
C THR A 478 12.53 -26.48 -18.53
N ILE A 479 11.57 -26.81 -17.67
CA ILE A 479 11.76 -27.34 -16.32
C ILE A 479 11.14 -28.75 -16.30
N PRO A 480 11.91 -29.84 -16.46
CA PRO A 480 11.34 -31.19 -16.67
C PRO A 480 10.62 -31.77 -15.44
N THR A 481 11.05 -31.40 -14.24
CA THR A 481 10.38 -31.73 -12.97
C THR A 481 10.03 -30.41 -12.29
N THR A 482 8.75 -30.07 -12.22
CA THR A 482 8.28 -28.78 -11.72
C THR A 482 7.89 -28.77 -10.25
N GLN A 483 7.80 -29.94 -9.59
CA GLN A 483 7.45 -30.02 -8.17
C GLN A 483 8.07 -31.24 -7.48
N PHE A 484 8.31 -31.09 -6.18
CA PHE A 484 8.66 -32.16 -5.24
C PHE A 484 7.64 -32.14 -4.09
N THR A 485 7.24 -33.32 -3.60
CA THR A 485 6.25 -33.47 -2.53
C THR A 485 6.80 -34.36 -1.42
N TYR A 486 6.67 -33.92 -0.18
CA TYR A 486 7.19 -34.54 1.04
C TYR A 486 5.99 -34.86 1.95
N PRO A 487 5.73 -36.15 2.27
CA PRO A 487 4.54 -36.53 3.05
C PRO A 487 4.45 -35.86 4.42
N SER A 488 5.59 -35.65 5.07
CA SER A 488 5.70 -35.00 6.37
C SER A 488 7.06 -34.31 6.55
N LEU A 489 7.09 -33.15 7.20
CA LEU A 489 8.33 -32.47 7.63
C LEU A 489 8.18 -32.04 9.10
N ASN A 490 8.92 -32.70 9.99
CA ASN A 490 8.87 -32.46 11.43
C ASN A 490 9.19 -31.00 11.80
N SER A 491 8.73 -30.53 12.96
CA SER A 491 9.13 -29.22 13.49
C SER A 491 10.66 -29.05 13.48
N PHE A 492 11.13 -27.90 13.01
CA PHE A 492 12.53 -27.50 12.81
C PHE A 492 13.38 -28.37 11.86
N ALA A 493 12.81 -29.40 11.24
CA ALA A 493 13.50 -30.18 10.22
C ALA A 493 13.74 -29.35 8.94
N THR A 494 14.92 -29.56 8.33
CA THR A 494 15.36 -28.92 7.08
C THR A 494 15.50 -29.97 5.99
N ASP A 495 15.03 -29.67 4.79
CA ASP A 495 15.15 -30.49 3.58
C ASP A 495 15.45 -29.58 2.37
N SER A 496 15.64 -30.16 1.17
CA SER A 496 15.87 -29.38 -0.05
C SER A 496 15.37 -30.04 -1.33
N SER A 497 14.92 -29.19 -2.26
CA SER A 497 14.57 -29.55 -3.64
C SER A 497 15.64 -29.01 -4.59
N THR A 498 16.07 -29.81 -5.56
CA THR A 498 16.93 -29.34 -6.67
C THR A 498 16.19 -29.53 -7.99
N PHE A 499 15.80 -28.42 -8.61
CA PHE A 499 15.18 -28.41 -9.92
C PHE A 499 16.26 -28.32 -11.01
N SER A 500 16.14 -29.11 -12.08
CA SER A 500 16.96 -28.96 -13.28
C SER A 500 16.19 -28.18 -14.35
N PHE A 501 16.89 -27.41 -15.18
CA PHE A 501 16.28 -26.70 -16.30
C PHE A 501 17.22 -26.56 -17.51
N THR A 502 16.62 -26.31 -18.67
CA THR A 502 17.32 -26.00 -19.94
C THR A 502 16.72 -24.74 -20.54
N ILE A 503 17.59 -23.81 -20.97
CA ILE A 503 17.23 -22.57 -21.65
C ILE A 503 17.16 -22.83 -23.15
N SER A 504 16.21 -22.22 -23.84
CA SER A 504 16.10 -22.27 -25.30
C SER A 504 17.35 -21.67 -25.96
N ALA A 505 17.88 -22.32 -27.00
CA ALA A 505 18.93 -21.76 -27.85
C ALA A 505 18.49 -20.51 -28.62
N LEU A 506 17.18 -20.23 -28.66
CA LEU A 506 16.59 -19.03 -29.27
C LEU A 506 16.24 -17.94 -28.24
N ALA A 507 16.52 -18.15 -26.95
CA ALA A 507 16.22 -17.15 -25.93
C ALA A 507 17.06 -15.86 -26.16
N PRO A 508 16.48 -14.66 -26.10
CA PRO A 508 17.22 -13.41 -26.24
C PRO A 508 18.33 -13.30 -25.17
N ASN A 509 19.57 -13.05 -25.60
CA ASN A 509 20.65 -12.77 -24.66
C ASN A 509 20.43 -11.42 -23.96
N ASN A 510 21.07 -11.19 -22.80
CA ASN A 510 20.88 -9.97 -21.98
C ASN A 510 19.44 -9.74 -21.51
N SER A 511 18.70 -10.83 -21.21
CA SER A 511 17.31 -10.82 -20.74
C SER A 511 17.11 -11.69 -19.50
N ALA A 512 16.00 -11.51 -18.80
CA ALA A 512 15.60 -12.25 -17.61
C ALA A 512 14.37 -13.13 -17.90
N ILE A 513 14.47 -14.44 -17.68
CA ILE A 513 13.31 -15.34 -17.76
C ILE A 513 12.60 -15.35 -16.40
N PRO A 514 11.34 -14.89 -16.29
CA PRO A 514 10.58 -14.96 -15.04
C PRO A 514 10.21 -16.40 -14.70
N THR A 515 10.37 -16.77 -13.44
CA THR A 515 9.97 -18.06 -12.86
C THR A 515 9.30 -17.81 -11.51
N GLN A 516 8.43 -18.72 -11.07
CA GLN A 516 7.72 -18.64 -9.80
C GLN A 516 8.01 -19.88 -8.96
N LEU A 517 8.56 -19.67 -7.76
CA LEU A 517 8.66 -20.65 -6.69
C LEU A 517 7.41 -20.54 -5.80
N THR A 518 6.83 -21.67 -5.44
CA THR A 518 5.74 -21.77 -4.46
C THR A 518 6.03 -22.90 -3.46
N VAL A 519 5.68 -22.68 -2.20
CA VAL A 519 5.58 -23.76 -1.19
C VAL A 519 4.12 -23.87 -0.77
N LYS A 520 3.64 -25.11 -0.73
CA LYS A 520 2.29 -25.47 -0.29
C LYS A 520 2.33 -26.40 0.92
N LEU A 521 1.33 -26.24 1.78
CA LEU A 521 0.91 -27.26 2.75
C LEU A 521 -0.46 -27.78 2.30
N ASP A 522 -0.57 -29.09 2.11
CA ASP A 522 -1.70 -29.72 1.43
C ASP A 522 -2.01 -29.02 0.08
N THR A 523 -3.16 -28.36 -0.03
CA THR A 523 -3.56 -27.59 -1.22
C THR A 523 -3.17 -26.11 -1.15
N THR A 524 -2.91 -25.57 0.04
CA THR A 524 -2.80 -24.14 0.31
C THR A 524 -1.38 -23.63 0.08
N THR A 525 -1.23 -22.57 -0.71
CA THR A 525 0.06 -21.87 -0.89
C THR A 525 0.37 -21.07 0.38
N ILE A 526 1.55 -21.28 0.96
CA ILE A 526 2.02 -20.54 2.14
C ILE A 526 3.21 -19.62 1.83
N TYR A 527 3.84 -19.82 0.67
CA TYR A 527 4.95 -19.02 0.18
C TYR A 527 4.85 -18.91 -1.34
N THR A 528 5.08 -17.72 -1.88
CA THR A 528 5.27 -17.49 -3.32
C THR A 528 6.39 -16.48 -3.52
N ALA A 529 7.24 -16.69 -4.52
CA ALA A 529 8.24 -15.71 -4.92
C ALA A 529 8.55 -15.82 -6.42
N THR A 530 8.70 -14.67 -7.07
CA THR A 530 9.27 -14.59 -8.41
C THR A 530 10.80 -14.68 -8.30
N ALA A 531 11.42 -15.47 -9.18
CA ALA A 531 12.87 -15.55 -9.35
C ALA A 531 13.20 -15.47 -10.84
N TYR A 532 14.33 -14.88 -11.20
CA TYR A 532 14.71 -14.65 -12.59
C TYR A 532 15.94 -15.47 -12.97
N VAL A 533 15.85 -16.21 -14.08
CA VAL A 533 17.02 -16.82 -14.72
C VAL A 533 17.62 -15.79 -15.67
N LEU A 534 18.81 -15.28 -15.32
CA LEU A 534 19.48 -14.20 -16.04
C LEU A 534 20.30 -14.74 -17.21
N LEU A 535 20.13 -14.17 -18.40
CA LEU A 535 20.88 -14.52 -19.61
C LEU A 535 21.89 -13.42 -19.94
N GLY A 536 23.14 -13.79 -20.19
CA GLY A 536 24.21 -12.88 -20.60
C GLY A 536 24.75 -11.99 -19.48
N SER A 537 25.06 -10.73 -19.81
CA SER A 537 25.56 -9.69 -18.89
C SER A 537 24.50 -8.65 -18.51
N GLY A 538 23.33 -8.70 -19.16
CA GLY A 538 22.33 -7.63 -19.12
C GLY A 538 22.66 -6.48 -20.08
N THR A 539 21.73 -5.54 -20.17
CA THR A 539 21.87 -4.29 -20.94
C THR A 539 22.44 -3.20 -20.05
N LEU A 540 23.45 -2.48 -20.52
CA LEU A 540 24.13 -1.44 -19.75
C LEU A 540 23.24 -0.17 -19.67
N VAL A 541 22.74 0.13 -18.47
CA VAL A 541 21.82 1.25 -18.16
C VAL A 541 22.58 2.49 -17.70
N LEU A 542 23.62 2.27 -16.88
CA LEU A 542 24.57 3.29 -16.45
C LEU A 542 25.98 2.70 -16.59
N ASN A 543 26.93 3.53 -17.04
CA ASN A 543 28.35 3.20 -17.06
C ASN A 543 29.17 4.47 -16.88
N ASP A 544 29.83 4.59 -15.73
CA ASP A 544 30.66 5.73 -15.38
C ASP A 544 32.00 5.25 -14.79
N SER A 545 33.06 5.33 -15.60
CA SER A 545 34.45 5.08 -15.18
C SER A 545 35.05 6.29 -14.43
N ALA A 546 34.23 6.99 -13.65
CA ALA A 546 34.56 8.05 -12.70
C ALA A 546 35.43 9.23 -13.19
N ASN A 547 35.61 9.37 -14.50
CA ASN A 547 36.51 10.36 -15.11
C ASN A 547 35.91 11.77 -15.25
N THR A 548 34.60 11.93 -15.05
CA THR A 548 33.93 13.24 -15.00
C THR A 548 32.80 13.20 -13.99
N PHE A 549 32.46 14.32 -13.37
CA PHE A 549 31.32 14.40 -12.45
C PHE A 549 29.97 14.59 -13.18
N ASN A 550 29.90 14.37 -14.49
CA ASN A 550 28.78 14.83 -15.33
C ASN A 550 27.46 14.10 -15.06
N ASN A 551 27.51 12.84 -14.62
CA ASN A 551 26.31 12.05 -14.29
C ASN A 551 25.80 12.31 -12.86
N TRP A 552 26.49 13.14 -12.06
CA TRP A 552 26.27 13.24 -10.62
C TRP A 552 26.11 14.69 -10.14
N THR A 553 25.29 14.88 -9.12
CA THR A 553 25.20 16.10 -8.31
C THR A 553 25.75 15.84 -6.91
N ARG A 554 25.98 16.91 -6.15
CA ARG A 554 26.40 16.88 -4.74
C ARG A 554 25.20 17.21 -3.86
N SER A 555 25.20 16.75 -2.61
CA SER A 555 24.40 17.41 -1.57
C SER A 555 24.80 18.89 -1.41
N SER A 556 23.94 19.70 -0.80
CA SER A 556 24.27 21.11 -0.52
C SER A 556 25.51 21.20 0.36
N GLY A 557 26.54 21.91 -0.10
CA GLY A 557 27.85 21.99 0.59
C GLY A 557 28.73 20.73 0.46
N GLY A 558 28.30 19.69 -0.26
CA GLY A 558 29.04 18.43 -0.39
C GLY A 558 30.38 18.56 -1.13
N THR A 559 31.36 17.74 -0.73
CA THR A 559 32.76 17.83 -1.18
C THR A 559 33.17 16.80 -2.23
N TRP A 560 32.29 15.84 -2.59
CA TRP A 560 32.59 14.78 -3.57
C TRP A 560 33.19 15.33 -4.88
N ALA A 561 34.28 14.74 -5.39
CA ALA A 561 34.91 15.15 -6.64
C ALA A 561 35.62 13.98 -7.35
N VAL A 562 36.05 14.24 -8.59
CA VAL A 562 36.96 13.36 -9.33
C VAL A 562 38.40 13.59 -8.85
N THR A 563 39.16 12.52 -8.64
CA THR A 563 40.58 12.56 -8.27
C THR A 563 41.44 11.61 -9.09
N THR A 564 42.67 12.02 -9.38
CA THR A 564 43.73 11.20 -10.01
C THR A 564 44.72 10.61 -8.99
N THR A 565 44.55 10.87 -7.68
CA THR A 565 45.48 10.40 -6.63
C THR A 565 45.29 8.93 -6.24
N GLN A 566 44.10 8.41 -6.44
CA GLN A 566 43.68 7.02 -6.24
C GLN A 566 42.66 6.68 -7.33
N PHE A 567 42.74 5.49 -7.90
CA PHE A 567 41.74 4.92 -8.81
C PHE A 567 41.94 3.40 -8.89
N HIS A 568 40.89 2.70 -9.32
CA HIS A 568 40.96 1.31 -9.79
C HIS A 568 41.26 1.28 -11.28
N THR A 569 40.47 2.01 -12.08
CA THR A 569 40.67 2.17 -13.53
C THR A 569 41.23 3.55 -13.84
N ALA A 570 42.28 3.61 -14.65
CA ALA A 570 42.94 4.87 -15.00
C ALA A 570 42.04 5.73 -15.92
N PRO A 571 42.09 7.07 -15.84
CA PRO A 571 42.98 7.90 -15.01
C PRO A 571 42.47 8.36 -13.63
N SER A 572 41.22 8.11 -13.23
CA SER A 572 40.64 8.75 -12.04
C SER A 572 39.44 8.03 -11.42
N SER A 573 39.20 8.26 -10.13
CA SER A 573 38.01 7.80 -9.40
C SER A 573 37.26 8.96 -8.73
N PHE A 574 36.05 8.71 -8.23
CA PHE A 574 35.34 9.63 -7.33
C PHE A 574 35.86 9.48 -5.90
N THR A 575 35.93 10.57 -5.15
CA THR A 575 36.22 10.59 -3.71
C THR A 575 35.35 11.62 -3.00
N ASP A 576 34.94 11.34 -1.77
CA ASP A 576 34.15 12.28 -0.97
C ASP A 576 35.00 13.42 -0.37
N SER A 577 36.28 13.15 -0.08
CA SER A 577 37.24 14.06 0.56
C SER A 577 38.49 14.32 -0.31
N PRO A 578 38.38 15.03 -1.45
CA PRO A 578 39.45 15.20 -2.44
C PRO A 578 40.66 16.05 -1.98
N SER A 579 40.67 16.56 -0.75
CA SER A 579 41.69 17.50 -0.23
C SER A 579 42.30 17.08 1.11
N GLY A 580 42.07 15.85 1.54
CA GLY A 580 42.52 15.31 2.83
C GLY A 580 41.46 14.40 3.43
N ASN A 581 41.42 14.32 4.76
CA ASN A 581 40.37 13.59 5.46
C ASN A 581 39.01 14.31 5.33
N TYR A 582 37.90 13.60 5.56
CA TYR A 582 36.59 14.23 5.74
C TYR A 582 36.54 15.09 7.03
N GLY A 583 35.45 15.82 7.23
CA GLY A 583 35.21 16.60 8.45
C GLY A 583 34.29 15.90 9.45
N ASN A 584 34.30 16.34 10.70
CA ASN A 584 33.35 15.94 11.74
C ASN A 584 31.93 16.46 11.40
N ASN A 585 30.87 15.73 11.76
CA ASN A 585 29.46 16.07 11.50
C ASN A 585 29.11 16.26 10.01
N VAL A 586 29.79 15.55 9.11
CA VAL A 586 29.54 15.65 7.67
C VAL A 586 28.34 14.77 7.28
N ASP A 587 27.50 15.27 6.37
CA ASP A 587 26.51 14.49 5.62
C ASP A 587 26.66 14.80 4.11
N ASN A 588 27.51 14.02 3.45
CA ASN A 588 28.06 14.33 2.13
C ASN A 588 27.70 13.24 1.13
N SER A 589 26.93 13.56 0.10
CA SER A 589 26.51 12.58 -0.91
C SER A 589 26.76 13.00 -2.35
N MET A 590 27.18 12.01 -3.14
CA MET A 590 27.19 12.04 -4.61
C MET A 590 25.92 11.34 -5.09
N ILE A 591 25.04 12.10 -5.74
CA ILE A 591 23.66 11.71 -6.10
C ILE A 591 23.58 11.62 -7.62
N LEU A 592 22.97 10.56 -8.17
CA LEU A 592 22.79 10.43 -9.61
C LEU A 592 21.88 11.56 -10.13
N ALA A 593 22.38 12.36 -11.07
CA ALA A 593 21.74 13.60 -11.50
C ALA A 593 20.40 13.35 -12.22
N SER A 594 20.44 12.48 -13.23
CA SER A 594 19.26 12.03 -13.98
C SER A 594 18.80 10.65 -13.48
N PRO A 595 17.49 10.43 -13.27
CA PRO A 595 17.00 9.12 -12.88
C PRO A 595 17.16 8.08 -14.00
N LEU A 596 17.39 6.83 -13.60
CA LEU A 596 17.34 5.65 -14.47
C LEU A 596 15.89 5.17 -14.61
N ASN A 597 15.55 4.66 -15.79
CA ASN A 597 14.25 4.05 -16.04
C ASN A 597 14.32 2.53 -15.92
N ALA A 598 13.73 1.98 -14.85
CA ALA A 598 13.66 0.54 -14.59
C ALA A 598 12.33 -0.12 -15.03
N ALA A 599 11.38 0.64 -15.57
CA ALA A 599 10.00 0.17 -15.78
C ALA A 599 9.84 -1.02 -16.76
N SER A 600 10.82 -1.24 -17.64
CA SER A 600 10.87 -2.41 -18.55
C SER A 600 11.89 -3.47 -18.12
N MET A 601 12.55 -3.29 -16.99
CA MET A 601 13.70 -4.07 -16.53
C MET A 601 13.42 -4.67 -15.15
N PRO A 602 12.79 -5.86 -15.06
CA PRO A 602 12.48 -6.53 -13.80
C PRO A 602 13.70 -6.87 -12.92
N VAL A 603 14.92 -6.83 -13.49
CA VAL A 603 16.16 -6.98 -12.73
C VAL A 603 17.15 -5.88 -13.07
N LEU A 604 17.60 -5.12 -12.07
CA LEU A 604 18.72 -4.17 -12.13
C LEU A 604 19.82 -4.63 -11.17
N ASN A 605 21.03 -4.86 -11.67
CA ASN A 605 22.21 -5.11 -10.87
C ASN A 605 23.18 -3.92 -10.93
N LEU A 606 23.34 -3.22 -9.80
CA LEU A 606 24.38 -2.21 -9.57
C LEU A 606 25.71 -2.90 -9.24
N SER A 607 26.81 -2.41 -9.79
CA SER A 607 28.17 -2.79 -9.40
C SER A 607 29.12 -1.61 -9.49
N PHE A 608 30.12 -1.58 -8.62
CA PHE A 608 31.16 -0.55 -8.57
C PHE A 608 32.41 -1.12 -7.88
N TYR A 609 33.56 -0.48 -8.05
CA TYR A 609 34.74 -0.69 -7.21
C TYR A 609 34.78 0.36 -6.10
N HIS A 610 35.21 -0.03 -4.90
CA HIS A 610 35.48 0.92 -3.81
C HIS A 610 36.67 0.56 -2.93
N ARG A 611 37.19 1.58 -2.24
CA ARG A 611 38.06 1.52 -1.07
C ARG A 611 37.65 2.65 -0.11
N TYR A 612 37.86 2.50 1.20
CA TYR A 612 37.46 3.52 2.16
C TYR A 612 38.27 3.44 3.47
N ALA A 613 38.31 4.53 4.23
CA ALA A 613 38.75 4.56 5.63
C ALA A 613 37.87 5.52 6.42
N THR A 614 37.27 5.01 7.51
CA THR A 614 36.24 5.66 8.35
C THR A 614 36.37 5.16 9.80
N GLU A 615 35.86 5.88 10.80
CA GLU A 615 35.84 5.35 12.17
C GLU A 615 34.92 4.12 12.29
N VAL A 616 35.43 3.08 12.96
CA VAL A 616 34.72 1.80 13.14
C VAL A 616 33.51 1.99 14.05
N GLY A 617 32.31 1.77 13.51
CA GLY A 617 31.05 1.80 14.25
C GLY A 617 30.40 3.18 14.46
N TYR A 618 31.04 4.27 14.03
CA TYR A 618 30.56 5.64 14.22
C TYR A 618 30.37 6.40 12.90
N ASP A 619 31.32 6.26 11.97
CA ASP A 619 31.24 6.85 10.63
C ASP A 619 30.79 5.81 9.61
N PHE A 620 30.04 6.25 8.58
CA PHE A 620 29.34 5.32 7.69
C PHE A 620 29.35 5.73 6.21
N CYS A 621 29.79 4.81 5.36
CA CYS A 621 29.65 4.85 3.90
C CYS A 621 28.39 4.07 3.50
N ARG A 622 27.36 4.74 2.96
CA ARG A 622 26.09 4.11 2.55
C ARG A 622 25.87 4.18 1.04
N VAL A 623 25.44 3.07 0.45
CA VAL A 623 24.80 3.05 -0.86
C VAL A 623 23.30 3.11 -0.62
N GLU A 624 22.63 4.10 -1.19
CA GLU A 624 21.18 4.28 -1.07
C GLU A 624 20.53 4.41 -2.45
N VAL A 625 19.32 3.87 -2.58
CA VAL A 625 18.50 3.91 -3.79
C VAL A 625 17.18 4.62 -3.48
N SER A 626 16.66 5.34 -4.47
CA SER A 626 15.36 6.01 -4.42
C SER A 626 14.56 5.57 -5.65
N SER A 627 13.28 5.24 -5.46
CA SER A 627 12.32 4.98 -6.55
C SER A 627 11.51 6.21 -6.96
N ASP A 628 11.73 7.37 -6.32
CA ASP A 628 10.86 8.56 -6.38
C ASP A 628 11.63 9.86 -6.68
N ASN A 629 12.63 9.76 -7.57
CA ASN A 629 13.49 10.86 -8.03
C ASN A 629 14.35 11.53 -6.93
N GLY A 630 14.49 10.87 -5.79
CA GLY A 630 15.30 11.31 -4.65
C GLY A 630 14.52 11.91 -3.48
N THR A 631 13.21 11.63 -3.37
CA THR A 631 12.33 12.14 -2.32
C THR A 631 12.47 11.32 -1.03
N SER A 632 12.35 9.99 -1.14
CA SER A 632 12.73 9.01 -0.11
C SER A 632 13.96 8.21 -0.55
N TRP A 633 14.65 7.61 0.42
CA TRP A 633 15.90 6.87 0.19
C TRP A 633 15.98 5.63 1.06
N GLN A 634 16.28 4.49 0.44
CA GLN A 634 16.43 3.19 1.08
C GLN A 634 17.90 2.77 1.03
N SER A 635 18.49 2.34 2.15
CA SER A 635 19.87 1.86 2.15
C SER A 635 19.96 0.44 1.61
N VAL A 636 20.78 0.24 0.58
CA VAL A 636 21.09 -1.08 0.00
C VAL A 636 22.17 -1.77 0.83
N ILE A 637 23.18 -1.01 1.26
CA ILE A 637 24.27 -1.49 2.12
C ILE A 637 24.96 -0.31 2.82
N THR A 638 25.50 -0.57 4.01
CA THR A 638 26.31 0.34 4.83
C THR A 638 27.65 -0.31 5.17
N TYR A 639 28.74 0.46 5.08
CA TYR A 639 30.10 0.09 5.48
C TYR A 639 30.65 1.06 6.53
N ASN A 640 31.60 0.60 7.34
CA ASN A 640 32.42 1.41 8.26
C ASN A 640 33.80 0.76 8.45
N GLY A 641 34.74 1.46 9.11
CA GLY A 641 36.12 1.01 9.28
C GLY A 641 36.98 1.24 8.04
N THR A 642 37.90 0.33 7.73
CA THR A 642 38.91 0.52 6.66
C THR A 642 38.98 -0.66 5.69
N LEU A 643 38.85 -0.35 4.40
CA LEU A 643 39.09 -1.24 3.26
C LEU A 643 40.15 -0.60 2.36
N SER A 644 41.40 -1.04 2.48
CA SER A 644 42.56 -0.45 1.78
C SER A 644 42.76 -0.93 0.34
N THR A 645 42.09 -2.01 -0.06
CA THR A 645 42.22 -2.63 -1.40
C THR A 645 40.93 -2.43 -2.19
N TRP A 646 41.05 -1.94 -3.42
CA TRP A 646 39.94 -1.79 -4.36
C TRP A 646 39.20 -3.12 -4.53
N THR A 647 37.94 -3.14 -4.10
CA THR A 647 37.10 -4.34 -4.09
C THR A 647 35.86 -4.07 -4.94
N ARG A 648 35.50 -5.01 -5.82
CA ARG A 648 34.27 -4.92 -6.62
C ARG A 648 33.08 -5.38 -5.78
N GLN A 649 32.06 -4.54 -5.71
CA GLN A 649 30.76 -4.86 -5.14
C GLN A 649 29.73 -5.09 -6.26
N SER A 650 28.68 -5.87 -5.98
CA SER A 650 27.57 -6.11 -6.91
C SER A 650 26.29 -6.43 -6.13
N PHE A 651 25.21 -5.70 -6.41
CA PHE A 651 23.93 -5.81 -5.72
C PHE A 651 22.78 -5.83 -6.72
N ASP A 652 21.85 -6.76 -6.52
CA ASP A 652 20.50 -6.66 -7.07
C ASP A 652 19.79 -5.50 -6.34
N ILE A 653 19.42 -4.46 -7.09
CA ILE A 653 18.72 -3.27 -6.56
C ILE A 653 17.25 -3.22 -6.99
N SER A 654 16.71 -4.30 -7.54
CA SER A 654 15.40 -4.31 -8.24
C SER A 654 14.22 -4.04 -7.32
N SER A 655 14.27 -4.54 -6.08
CA SER A 655 13.26 -4.25 -5.04
C SER A 655 13.26 -2.77 -4.65
N TYR A 656 14.43 -2.16 -4.52
CA TYR A 656 14.60 -0.74 -4.18
C TYR A 656 14.24 0.19 -5.35
N ALA A 657 14.44 -0.28 -6.58
CA ALA A 657 14.00 0.40 -7.79
C ALA A 657 12.47 0.35 -7.97
N ASN A 658 11.82 -0.70 -7.44
CA ASN A 658 10.36 -0.93 -7.46
C ASN A 658 9.70 -0.73 -8.85
N GLY A 659 10.39 -1.13 -9.93
CA GLY A 659 9.92 -0.93 -11.31
C GLY A 659 9.74 0.53 -11.74
N SER A 660 10.29 1.49 -11.01
CA SER A 660 10.09 2.93 -11.26
C SER A 660 10.81 3.43 -12.51
N SER A 661 10.25 4.47 -13.14
CA SER A 661 10.93 5.26 -14.17
C SER A 661 11.82 6.38 -13.59
N GLN A 662 11.87 6.51 -12.26
CA GLN A 662 12.48 7.64 -11.52
C GLN A 662 13.60 7.19 -10.56
N VAL A 663 14.34 6.13 -10.92
CA VAL A 663 15.30 5.49 -10.00
C VAL A 663 16.57 6.33 -9.87
N LYS A 664 16.93 6.74 -8.65
CA LYS A 664 18.24 7.34 -8.35
C LYS A 664 19.07 6.48 -7.41
N ILE A 665 20.37 6.64 -7.52
CA ILE A 665 21.39 6.02 -6.67
C ILE A 665 22.19 7.15 -6.02
N ARG A 666 22.58 7.01 -4.76
CA ARG A 666 23.58 7.89 -4.14
C ARG A 666 24.61 7.12 -3.32
N PHE A 667 25.81 7.68 -3.27
CA PHE A 667 26.88 7.28 -2.35
C PHE A 667 26.98 8.39 -1.29
N ARG A 668 26.77 8.04 -0.02
CA ARG A 668 26.68 8.99 1.11
C ARG A 668 27.69 8.62 2.19
N LEU A 669 28.51 9.58 2.61
CA LEU A 669 29.32 9.48 3.83
C LEU A 669 28.65 10.32 4.93
N THR A 670 28.51 9.75 6.13
CA THR A 670 28.14 10.48 7.35
C THR A 670 29.16 10.28 8.45
N SER A 671 29.50 11.33 9.20
CA SER A 671 30.47 11.26 10.31
C SER A 671 29.96 11.82 11.64
N ASP A 672 30.59 11.36 12.72
CA ASP A 672 30.38 11.73 14.13
C ASP A 672 31.06 13.09 14.51
N VAL A 673 30.97 13.51 15.78
CA VAL A 673 31.61 14.74 16.29
C VAL A 673 33.15 14.65 16.43
N ASN A 674 33.78 13.50 16.20
CA ASN A 674 35.20 13.21 16.43
C ASN A 674 35.94 12.73 15.15
N THR A 675 36.71 11.65 15.29
CA THR A 675 37.69 11.02 14.39
C THR A 675 37.44 11.19 12.89
N VAL A 676 38.46 11.65 12.15
CA VAL A 676 38.40 11.81 10.69
C VAL A 676 39.47 11.01 9.95
N ALA A 677 39.12 10.43 8.81
CA ALA A 677 39.97 9.54 8.00
C ALA A 677 39.90 9.84 6.48
N ASP A 678 40.60 9.06 5.66
CA ASP A 678 40.80 9.19 4.19
C ASP A 678 39.49 9.12 3.35
N GLY A 679 38.34 8.88 3.99
CA GLY A 679 37.03 8.93 3.35
C GLY A 679 36.74 7.74 2.43
N TRP A 680 35.88 7.96 1.43
CA TRP A 680 35.41 6.94 0.50
C TRP A 680 35.84 7.26 -0.93
N TYR A 681 36.40 6.27 -1.63
CA TYR A 681 36.64 6.31 -3.07
C TYR A 681 35.74 5.30 -3.79
N VAL A 682 35.18 5.70 -4.94
CA VAL A 682 34.25 4.91 -5.77
C VAL A 682 34.64 5.02 -7.25
N ASP A 683 34.67 3.90 -7.96
CA ASP A 683 35.13 3.79 -9.35
C ASP A 683 34.31 2.76 -10.14
N ASP A 684 34.38 2.79 -11.47
CA ASP A 684 33.72 1.87 -12.41
C ASP A 684 32.24 1.59 -12.07
N VAL A 685 31.44 2.64 -11.89
CA VAL A 685 30.03 2.52 -11.51
C VAL A 685 29.18 2.08 -12.70
N GLN A 686 28.58 0.90 -12.59
CA GLN A 686 27.77 0.29 -13.64
C GLN A 686 26.41 -0.18 -13.11
N VAL A 687 25.36 0.03 -13.88
CA VAL A 687 24.05 -0.61 -13.66
C VAL A 687 23.71 -1.41 -14.91
N ASN A 688 23.48 -2.71 -14.73
CA ASN A 688 23.06 -3.61 -15.81
C ASN A 688 21.61 -4.07 -15.56
N GLY A 689 20.74 -3.78 -16.52
CA GLY A 689 19.31 -4.09 -16.48
C GLY A 689 18.96 -5.22 -17.45
N TYR A 690 18.11 -6.14 -16.99
CA TYR A 690 17.63 -7.28 -17.78
C TYR A 690 16.15 -7.10 -18.06
N GLY A 691 15.77 -6.92 -19.32
CA GLY A 691 14.37 -6.91 -19.75
C GLY A 691 13.76 -8.31 -19.69
N ILE A 692 12.43 -8.43 -19.63
CA ILE A 692 11.75 -9.73 -19.70
C ILE A 692 12.10 -10.44 -21.01
N SER A 693 12.58 -11.68 -20.89
CA SER A 693 12.89 -12.54 -22.03
C SER A 693 11.61 -12.88 -22.79
N THR A 694 11.36 -12.24 -23.93
CA THR A 694 10.25 -12.64 -24.81
C THR A 694 10.65 -13.90 -25.60
N PRO A 695 9.73 -14.86 -25.82
CA PRO A 695 9.91 -15.85 -26.88
C PRO A 695 10.08 -15.11 -28.23
N PRO A 696 10.93 -15.61 -29.14
CA PRO A 696 11.01 -15.03 -30.48
C PRO A 696 9.63 -15.04 -31.14
N ASP A 697 9.20 -13.90 -31.69
CA ASP A 697 8.13 -13.94 -32.68
C ASP A 697 8.66 -14.76 -33.86
N THR A 698 8.08 -15.94 -34.04
CA THR A 698 8.50 -16.89 -35.08
C THR A 698 8.18 -16.39 -36.50
N GLY A 699 7.49 -15.26 -36.64
CA GLY A 699 7.06 -14.69 -37.92
C GLY A 699 5.99 -15.53 -38.62
N VAL A 700 5.45 -16.56 -37.94
CA VAL A 700 4.42 -17.45 -38.45
C VAL A 700 3.05 -16.78 -38.35
N VAL A 701 2.87 -15.75 -39.19
CA VAL A 701 1.55 -15.17 -39.48
C VAL A 701 0.76 -16.19 -40.31
N MET A 702 0.21 -17.20 -39.65
CA MET A 702 -0.78 -18.12 -40.23
C MET A 702 -2.05 -17.34 -40.56
N ARG A 703 -2.07 -16.68 -41.74
CA ARG A 703 -3.29 -16.13 -42.32
C ARG A 703 -4.23 -17.29 -42.65
N PRO A 704 -5.41 -17.41 -42.00
CA PRO A 704 -6.39 -18.41 -42.41
C PRO A 704 -6.88 -18.04 -43.81
N GLY A 705 -6.80 -18.96 -44.77
CA GLY A 705 -7.13 -18.67 -46.18
C GLY A 705 -8.57 -18.19 -46.39
N SER A 706 -9.46 -18.50 -45.44
CA SER A 706 -10.70 -17.77 -45.18
C SER A 706 -11.19 -18.07 -43.75
N PHE A 707 -12.00 -17.17 -43.19
CA PHE A 707 -12.98 -17.54 -42.17
C PHE A 707 -14.34 -17.68 -42.86
N ALA A 708 -15.06 -18.78 -42.59
CA ALA A 708 -16.36 -19.05 -43.19
C ALA A 708 -17.37 -19.47 -42.11
N PHE A 709 -18.19 -18.52 -41.66
CA PHE A 709 -19.33 -18.81 -40.78
C PHE A 709 -20.52 -19.27 -41.62
N SER A 710 -21.12 -20.41 -41.25
CA SER A 710 -22.26 -21.00 -41.95
C SER A 710 -23.32 -21.43 -40.93
N GLY A 711 -24.28 -20.53 -40.69
CA GLY A 711 -25.36 -20.71 -39.72
C GLY A 711 -26.23 -19.46 -39.65
N ILE A 712 -27.49 -19.60 -39.26
CA ILE A 712 -28.43 -18.48 -39.19
C ILE A 712 -28.05 -17.55 -38.04
N THR A 713 -27.93 -16.25 -38.34
CA THR A 713 -27.68 -15.17 -37.37
C THR A 713 -28.81 -15.11 -36.34
N GLY A 714 -28.52 -15.47 -35.08
CA GLY A 714 -29.56 -15.54 -34.05
C GLY A 714 -29.09 -15.74 -32.60
N ARG A 715 -27.79 -15.62 -32.30
CA ARG A 715 -27.19 -15.48 -30.95
C ARG A 715 -25.71 -15.10 -31.12
N VAL A 716 -25.23 -14.19 -30.28
CA VAL A 716 -23.79 -13.86 -30.20
C VAL A 716 -23.12 -14.83 -29.23
N PHE A 717 -22.02 -15.45 -29.62
CA PHE A 717 -21.14 -16.18 -28.70
C PHE A 717 -20.54 -15.17 -27.72
N ARG A 718 -20.93 -15.22 -26.43
CA ARG A 718 -20.44 -14.26 -25.42
C ARG A 718 -19.11 -14.64 -24.76
N ASP A 719 -18.72 -15.91 -24.77
CA ASP A 719 -17.51 -16.40 -24.10
C ASP A 719 -16.44 -16.92 -25.08
N SER A 720 -15.17 -16.75 -24.68
CA SER A 720 -13.99 -16.83 -25.55
C SER A 720 -13.73 -18.22 -26.15
N ILE A 721 -13.40 -18.28 -27.45
CA ILE A 721 -12.70 -19.42 -28.04
C ILE A 721 -11.26 -19.45 -27.49
N LYS A 722 -10.89 -20.51 -26.78
CA LYS A 722 -9.51 -20.73 -26.32
C LYS A 722 -8.86 -21.87 -27.11
N ILE A 723 -7.72 -21.56 -27.72
CA ILE A 723 -6.80 -22.52 -28.34
C ILE A 723 -5.83 -22.98 -27.25
N ASN A 724 -5.80 -24.29 -26.98
CA ASN A 724 -4.97 -24.88 -25.90
C ASN A 724 -3.99 -25.91 -26.48
N ASN A 725 -2.80 -25.99 -25.88
CA ASN A 725 -1.68 -26.86 -26.28
C ASN A 725 -1.33 -26.78 -27.78
N TYR A 726 -0.61 -25.73 -28.17
CA TYR A 726 0.04 -25.66 -29.48
C TYR A 726 1.22 -26.65 -29.55
N THR A 727 1.12 -27.64 -30.43
CA THR A 727 2.28 -28.44 -30.88
C THR A 727 2.26 -28.54 -32.41
N PRO A 728 3.39 -28.83 -33.08
CA PRO A 728 3.45 -28.88 -34.55
C PRO A 728 2.57 -29.96 -35.22
N SER A 729 1.91 -30.82 -34.46
CA SER A 729 1.11 -31.95 -34.95
C SER A 729 -0.36 -31.94 -34.51
N SER A 730 -0.78 -31.05 -33.62
CA SER A 730 -2.18 -30.95 -33.20
C SER A 730 -2.54 -29.56 -32.65
N VAL A 731 -3.77 -29.12 -32.96
CA VAL A 731 -4.43 -27.98 -32.30
C VAL A 731 -5.71 -28.51 -31.68
N GLN A 732 -5.93 -28.27 -30.38
CA GLN A 732 -7.24 -28.47 -29.76
C GLN A 732 -7.95 -27.13 -29.55
N VAL A 733 -9.22 -27.11 -29.96
CA VAL A 733 -10.16 -26.02 -29.73
C VAL A 733 -11.28 -26.55 -28.85
N SER A 734 -11.51 -25.91 -27.71
CA SER A 734 -12.55 -26.26 -26.76
C SER A 734 -13.52 -25.09 -26.60
N ILE A 735 -14.80 -25.32 -26.85
CA ILE A 735 -15.88 -24.39 -26.52
C ILE A 735 -16.40 -24.78 -25.12
N ALA A 736 -16.59 -23.80 -24.25
CA ALA A 736 -17.17 -23.98 -22.92
C ALA A 736 -18.29 -22.94 -22.73
N GLU A 737 -19.51 -23.41 -22.48
CA GLU A 737 -20.65 -22.53 -22.18
C GLU A 737 -20.83 -22.42 -20.66
N THR A 738 -20.56 -21.23 -20.13
CA THR A 738 -20.72 -20.89 -18.72
C THR A 738 -22.17 -20.52 -18.41
N THR A 739 -23.09 -21.51 -18.32
CA THR A 739 -24.34 -21.54 -17.48
C THR A 739 -25.36 -22.66 -17.81
N ALA A 740 -24.94 -23.89 -18.18
CA ALA A 740 -25.86 -25.05 -18.14
C ALA A 740 -25.15 -26.38 -17.85
N THR A 741 -25.70 -27.18 -16.94
CA THR A 741 -25.27 -28.57 -16.71
C THR A 741 -25.90 -29.54 -17.72
N PHE A 742 -25.28 -29.65 -18.91
CA PHE A 742 -25.56 -30.76 -19.83
C PHE A 742 -24.50 -31.85 -19.72
N ALA A 743 -24.95 -33.07 -19.39
CA ALA A 743 -24.09 -34.22 -19.19
C ALA A 743 -23.93 -35.06 -20.47
N GLU A 744 -23.11 -34.61 -21.42
CA GLU A 744 -22.38 -35.50 -22.35
C GLU A 744 -21.25 -34.74 -23.08
N ARG A 745 -20.01 -35.25 -23.03
CA ARG A 745 -18.87 -34.69 -23.79
C ARG A 745 -18.75 -35.34 -25.16
N SER A 746 -19.25 -34.69 -26.20
CA SER A 746 -19.05 -35.09 -27.60
C SER A 746 -17.66 -34.66 -28.13
N SER A 747 -16.62 -35.42 -27.79
CA SER A 747 -15.27 -35.18 -28.34
C SER A 747 -15.17 -35.62 -29.81
N PHE A 748 -14.60 -34.77 -30.66
CA PHE A 748 -14.29 -35.09 -32.05
C PHE A 748 -12.79 -34.93 -32.33
N THR A 749 -12.20 -35.86 -33.08
CA THR A 749 -10.78 -35.86 -33.42
C THR A 749 -10.61 -36.19 -34.90
N PRO A 750 -10.52 -35.17 -35.78
CA PRO A 750 -10.31 -35.40 -37.21
C PRO A 750 -8.89 -35.89 -37.48
N LYS A 751 -8.74 -36.77 -38.47
CA LYS A 751 -7.42 -37.07 -39.05
C LYS A 751 -7.03 -35.94 -40.03
N PRO A 752 -5.73 -35.60 -40.16
CA PRO A 752 -5.30 -34.61 -41.14
C PRO A 752 -5.66 -35.02 -42.57
N GLY A 753 -6.07 -34.05 -43.41
CA GLY A 753 -6.12 -34.20 -44.87
C GLY A 753 -7.42 -33.79 -45.56
N ASN A 754 -8.59 -34.07 -44.97
CA ASN A 754 -9.90 -33.58 -45.46
C ASN A 754 -11.01 -33.85 -44.44
N MET A 755 -12.02 -32.97 -44.37
CA MET A 755 -13.23 -33.16 -43.55
C MET A 755 -14.48 -32.81 -44.36
N ASP A 756 -15.40 -33.77 -44.52
CA ASP A 756 -16.69 -33.52 -45.16
C ASP A 756 -17.66 -32.84 -44.17
N VAL A 757 -17.83 -31.53 -44.35
CA VAL A 757 -18.69 -30.68 -43.53
C VAL A 757 -20.18 -31.02 -43.69
N GLN A 758 -20.61 -31.52 -44.86
CA GLN A 758 -22.02 -31.88 -45.11
C GLN A 758 -22.43 -33.13 -44.31
N ALA A 759 -21.51 -34.10 -44.19
CA ALA A 759 -21.72 -35.29 -43.35
C ALA A 759 -21.90 -34.94 -41.86
N LEU A 760 -21.20 -33.91 -41.37
CA LEU A 760 -21.31 -33.42 -39.99
C LEU A 760 -22.64 -32.69 -39.74
N ILE A 761 -22.99 -31.73 -40.61
CA ILE A 761 -24.25 -30.96 -40.51
C ILE A 761 -25.48 -31.88 -40.53
N LYS A 762 -25.44 -32.95 -41.34
CA LYS A 762 -26.54 -33.92 -41.46
C LYS A 762 -26.78 -34.75 -40.18
N LYS A 763 -25.79 -34.86 -39.28
CA LYS A 763 -25.94 -35.56 -37.99
C LYS A 763 -26.49 -34.67 -36.86
N LEU A 764 -26.16 -33.38 -36.85
CA LEU A 764 -26.47 -32.49 -35.72
C LEU A 764 -27.92 -31.94 -35.74
N ARG A 765 -28.51 -31.78 -36.93
CA ARG A 765 -29.84 -31.16 -37.10
C ARG A 765 -30.96 -31.72 -36.21
N PRO A 766 -31.16 -33.05 -36.05
CA PRO A 766 -32.30 -33.60 -35.30
C PRO A 766 -32.22 -33.40 -33.77
N ALA A 767 -31.05 -33.01 -33.24
CA ALA A 767 -30.89 -32.74 -31.81
C ALA A 767 -31.39 -31.33 -31.43
N VAL A 768 -31.16 -30.35 -32.31
CA VAL A 768 -31.48 -28.92 -32.07
C VAL A 768 -32.99 -28.66 -32.17
N GLU A 769 -33.68 -29.33 -33.09
CA GLU A 769 -35.12 -29.12 -33.36
C GLU A 769 -36.04 -29.51 -32.19
N LYS A 770 -35.54 -30.20 -31.15
CA LYS A 770 -36.30 -30.59 -29.95
C LYS A 770 -36.32 -29.54 -28.83
N ALA A 771 -35.50 -28.49 -28.89
CA ALA A 771 -35.39 -27.51 -27.82
C ALA A 771 -36.29 -26.28 -28.08
N LYS A 772 -37.56 -26.36 -27.67
CA LYS A 772 -38.47 -25.21 -27.55
C LYS A 772 -39.09 -25.14 -26.15
N LEU A 773 -38.98 -23.97 -25.53
CA LEU A 773 -39.79 -23.54 -24.38
C LEU A 773 -40.82 -22.51 -24.87
N THR A 774 -41.86 -22.28 -24.06
CA THR A 774 -43.06 -21.47 -24.42
C THR A 774 -43.08 -20.11 -23.71
N ASP A 775 -43.66 -19.10 -24.36
CA ASP A 775 -43.48 -17.66 -24.10
C ASP A 775 -44.13 -17.06 -22.83
N GLU A 776 -44.51 -17.86 -21.82
CA GLU A 776 -45.41 -17.41 -20.72
C GLU A 776 -44.73 -16.87 -19.44
N SER A 777 -43.43 -16.54 -19.44
CA SER A 777 -42.67 -16.24 -18.20
C SER A 777 -42.22 -14.78 -17.99
N PHE A 778 -42.81 -13.79 -18.66
CA PHE A 778 -42.43 -12.37 -18.51
C PHE A 778 -43.61 -11.43 -18.20
N GLN A 779 -44.10 -11.48 -16.96
CA GLN A 779 -44.73 -10.32 -16.30
C GLN A 779 -44.43 -10.29 -14.79
N GLN A 780 -43.36 -9.58 -14.41
CA GLN A 780 -43.35 -8.77 -13.20
C GLN A 780 -42.23 -7.71 -13.27
N SER A 781 -42.54 -6.50 -12.82
CA SER A 781 -41.55 -5.46 -12.52
C SER A 781 -40.89 -5.77 -11.17
N ALA A 782 -39.58 -5.61 -11.07
CA ALA A 782 -38.84 -5.71 -9.81
C ALA A 782 -38.13 -4.39 -9.53
N GLU A 783 -38.15 -3.97 -8.26
CA GLU A 783 -37.47 -2.77 -7.76
C GLU A 783 -35.98 -3.03 -7.51
N ILE A 784 -35.24 -1.96 -7.24
CA ILE A 784 -33.78 -1.96 -7.06
C ILE A 784 -33.38 -2.55 -5.70
N MET A 785 -32.29 -3.32 -5.66
CA MET A 785 -31.43 -3.39 -4.47
C MET A 785 -29.94 -3.42 -4.88
N SER A 786 -29.19 -2.45 -4.37
CA SER A 786 -27.72 -2.43 -4.34
C SER A 786 -27.28 -1.58 -3.15
N ASP A 787 -26.73 -2.21 -2.12
CA ASP A 787 -26.43 -1.57 -0.82
C ASP A 787 -25.10 -0.81 -0.83
N ASP A 788 -25.01 0.28 -1.60
CA ASP A 788 -23.86 1.21 -1.65
C ASP A 788 -24.36 2.67 -1.64
N PRO A 789 -23.99 3.51 -0.65
CA PRO A 789 -24.51 4.89 -0.54
C PRO A 789 -24.04 5.87 -1.63
N ASP A 790 -22.87 5.66 -2.24
CA ASP A 790 -22.18 6.70 -3.05
C ASP A 790 -22.24 6.47 -4.57
N SER A 791 -22.97 5.43 -5.04
CA SER A 791 -23.02 5.07 -6.47
C SER A 791 -24.27 5.58 -7.23
N TYR A 792 -24.28 6.85 -7.63
CA TYR A 792 -25.30 7.38 -8.55
C TYR A 792 -24.92 7.15 -10.03
N THR A 793 -25.35 6.03 -10.62
CA THR A 793 -25.19 5.75 -12.06
C THR A 793 -26.55 5.67 -12.77
N THR A 794 -27.08 6.83 -13.18
CA THR A 794 -28.30 6.91 -14.01
C THR A 794 -27.94 6.72 -15.49
N ILE A 795 -28.06 5.49 -16.00
CA ILE A 795 -27.95 5.23 -17.44
C ILE A 795 -29.29 5.59 -18.10
N ILE A 796 -29.32 6.69 -18.87
CA ILE A 796 -30.48 7.06 -19.68
C ILE A 796 -30.36 6.44 -21.06
N THR A 797 -31.25 5.50 -21.39
CA THR A 797 -31.46 4.98 -22.76
C THR A 797 -32.80 5.47 -23.30
N ASP A 798 -32.88 5.78 -24.60
CA ASP A 798 -34.15 6.06 -25.30
C ASP A 798 -35.10 4.84 -25.19
N GLU A 799 -36.38 5.10 -24.92
CA GLU A 799 -37.45 4.11 -24.75
C GLU A 799 -37.66 3.17 -25.95
N ARG A 800 -37.06 3.45 -27.12
CA ARG A 800 -37.37 2.77 -28.39
C ARG A 800 -36.40 1.67 -28.84
N ASN A 801 -35.25 1.50 -28.19
CA ASN A 801 -34.39 0.30 -28.33
C ASN A 801 -33.99 -0.05 -29.80
N GLU A 802 -33.73 0.95 -30.65
CA GLU A 802 -33.36 0.75 -32.06
C GLU A 802 -31.85 0.52 -32.23
N ASN A 803 -31.48 -0.66 -32.73
CA ASN A 803 -30.08 -1.14 -32.83
C ASN A 803 -29.32 -0.54 -34.03
N SER A 804 -29.16 0.79 -34.10
CA SER A 804 -28.35 1.42 -35.16
C SER A 804 -27.72 2.78 -34.81
N LEU A 805 -26.93 2.83 -33.73
CA LEU A 805 -25.78 3.75 -33.64
C LEU A 805 -24.50 2.92 -33.66
N GLY A 806 -23.67 3.11 -34.70
CA GLY A 806 -22.43 2.35 -34.91
C GLY A 806 -21.22 2.97 -34.21
N ALA A 807 -21.37 3.38 -32.95
CA ALA A 807 -20.32 4.03 -32.14
C ALA A 807 -20.15 3.29 -30.81
N ALA A 808 -18.94 3.33 -30.24
CA ALA A 808 -18.51 2.41 -29.19
C ALA A 808 -19.43 2.39 -27.94
N ASP A 809 -19.95 1.21 -27.60
CA ASP A 809 -20.65 0.98 -26.34
C ASP A 809 -19.71 1.26 -25.15
N ILE A 810 -20.04 2.27 -24.35
CA ILE A 810 -19.39 2.51 -23.06
C ILE A 810 -19.90 1.44 -22.09
N PHE A 811 -19.03 0.47 -21.81
CA PHE A 811 -19.32 -0.69 -20.98
C PHE A 811 -19.31 -0.37 -19.48
N GLY A 812 -18.75 0.78 -19.10
CA GLY A 812 -18.84 1.34 -17.75
C GLY A 812 -17.91 2.54 -17.56
N VAL A 813 -18.29 3.44 -16.66
CA VAL A 813 -17.45 4.53 -16.14
C VAL A 813 -17.16 4.23 -14.68
N GLN A 814 -15.90 3.99 -14.35
CA GLN A 814 -15.44 3.82 -12.96
C GLN A 814 -14.94 5.18 -12.46
N TYR A 815 -15.66 5.78 -11.53
CA TYR A 815 -15.25 6.97 -10.79
C TYR A 815 -14.48 6.55 -9.52
N GLN A 816 -13.37 7.22 -9.22
CA GLN A 816 -12.65 7.04 -7.96
C GLN A 816 -12.06 8.37 -7.47
N TYR A 817 -12.63 8.91 -6.39
CA TYR A 817 -12.02 10.04 -5.67
C TYR A 817 -10.77 9.57 -4.92
N ARG A 818 -9.64 10.27 -5.08
CA ARG A 818 -8.40 10.02 -4.32
C ARG A 818 -7.93 11.30 -3.63
N THR A 819 -7.53 11.18 -2.37
CA THR A 819 -6.95 12.28 -1.59
C THR A 819 -5.50 11.96 -1.23
N GLY A 820 -4.56 12.71 -1.82
CA GLY A 820 -3.12 12.56 -1.63
C GLY A 820 -2.46 13.82 -1.08
N ILE A 821 -1.16 13.73 -0.78
CA ILE A 821 -0.37 14.79 -0.12
C ILE A 821 -0.31 16.10 -0.94
N LEU A 822 -0.57 16.04 -2.25
CA LEU A 822 -0.56 17.18 -3.17
C LEU A 822 -1.96 17.68 -3.59
N GLY A 823 -3.04 17.09 -3.08
CA GLY A 823 -4.42 17.52 -3.33
C GLY A 823 -5.45 16.39 -3.40
N SER A 824 -6.69 16.78 -3.66
CA SER A 824 -7.78 15.88 -4.07
C SER A 824 -7.77 15.70 -5.59
N TYR A 825 -8.07 14.49 -6.05
CA TYR A 825 -8.12 14.09 -7.45
C TYR A 825 -9.38 13.27 -7.73
N HIS A 826 -9.92 13.41 -8.93
CA HIS A 826 -11.07 12.65 -9.41
C HIS A 826 -10.62 11.76 -10.57
N ASP A 827 -10.37 10.47 -10.32
CA ASP A 827 -10.07 9.52 -11.39
C ASP A 827 -11.37 9.13 -12.11
N PHE A 828 -11.34 9.16 -13.44
CA PHE A 828 -12.38 8.59 -14.29
C PHE A 828 -11.75 7.56 -15.23
N LYS A 829 -12.21 6.30 -15.13
CA LYS A 829 -11.74 5.21 -15.97
C LYS A 829 -12.91 4.64 -16.78
N ILE A 830 -12.89 4.93 -18.08
CA ILE A 830 -13.95 4.60 -19.02
C ILE A 830 -13.57 3.32 -19.77
N VAL A 831 -14.44 2.30 -19.71
CA VAL A 831 -14.24 1.00 -20.36
C VAL A 831 -15.10 0.96 -21.61
N MET A 832 -14.47 0.86 -22.79
CA MET A 832 -15.15 0.69 -24.08
C MET A 832 -15.01 -0.76 -24.56
N ALA A 833 -15.99 -1.23 -25.32
CA ALA A 833 -15.85 -2.48 -26.07
C ALA A 833 -14.78 -2.37 -27.19
N VAL A 834 -14.32 -3.52 -27.70
CA VAL A 834 -13.22 -3.61 -28.69
C VAL A 834 -13.50 -2.73 -29.92
N PRO A 835 -12.57 -1.86 -30.36
CA PRO A 835 -12.82 -0.92 -31.45
C PRO A 835 -12.94 -1.62 -32.81
N PRO A 836 -13.89 -1.23 -33.66
CA PRO A 836 -13.91 -1.59 -35.08
C PRO A 836 -12.95 -0.70 -35.91
N ASP A 837 -12.55 -1.18 -37.10
CA ASP A 837 -11.63 -0.49 -38.02
C ASP A 837 -12.21 0.82 -38.61
N THR A 838 -12.26 1.90 -37.83
CA THR A 838 -12.66 3.24 -38.28
C THR A 838 -11.89 4.34 -37.56
N ASN A 839 -11.58 5.42 -38.29
CA ASN A 839 -10.93 6.62 -37.77
C ASN A 839 -11.91 7.45 -36.92
N VAL A 840 -12.23 6.98 -35.72
CA VAL A 840 -13.14 7.65 -34.78
C VAL A 840 -12.34 8.48 -33.78
N VAL A 841 -12.75 9.73 -33.57
CA VAL A 841 -12.29 10.57 -32.47
C VAL A 841 -13.35 10.54 -31.37
N VAL A 842 -12.93 10.35 -30.12
CA VAL A 842 -13.78 10.42 -28.92
C VAL A 842 -13.45 11.69 -28.17
N VAL A 843 -14.48 12.41 -27.69
CA VAL A 843 -14.36 13.66 -26.95
C VAL A 843 -15.05 13.52 -25.60
N LEU A 844 -14.47 14.09 -24.55
CA LEU A 844 -14.91 14.00 -23.16
C LEU A 844 -14.63 15.33 -22.46
N SER A 845 -15.63 15.85 -21.73
CA SER A 845 -15.53 17.04 -20.88
C SER A 845 -16.02 16.68 -19.47
N ILE A 846 -15.46 17.35 -18.46
CA ILE A 846 -15.69 17.06 -17.04
C ILE A 846 -15.76 18.39 -16.30
N ASP A 847 -16.92 18.69 -15.73
CA ASP A 847 -17.16 19.83 -14.82
C ASP A 847 -16.90 19.41 -13.36
N THR A 848 -16.47 20.34 -12.50
CA THR A 848 -15.99 20.04 -11.14
C THR A 848 -16.34 21.05 -10.04
N ASP A 849 -17.05 22.15 -10.32
CA ASP A 849 -17.50 23.06 -9.26
C ASP A 849 -18.99 22.92 -8.86
N GLN A 850 -19.34 23.45 -7.69
CA GLN A 850 -20.70 23.45 -7.15
C GLN A 850 -20.99 24.79 -6.48
N ASP A 851 -21.38 25.82 -7.23
CA ASP A 851 -22.16 26.94 -6.67
C ASP A 851 -22.96 27.71 -7.73
N PHE A 852 -24.29 27.51 -7.76
CA PHE A 852 -25.21 28.26 -8.63
C PHE A 852 -25.57 29.64 -7.99
N GLY A 853 -24.66 30.63 -8.10
CA GLY A 853 -24.75 31.90 -7.34
C GLY A 853 -24.50 33.21 -8.12
N THR A 854 -25.58 33.81 -8.65
CA THR A 854 -25.75 35.20 -9.14
C THR A 854 -24.63 36.25 -8.89
N GLY A 855 -24.08 36.87 -9.96
CA GLY A 855 -23.20 38.05 -9.86
C GLY A 855 -23.19 38.95 -11.12
N SER A 856 -23.83 40.12 -11.07
CA SER A 856 -24.12 40.98 -12.24
C SER A 856 -23.07 42.06 -12.57
N PHE A 857 -22.74 42.22 -13.86
CA PHE A 857 -22.26 43.49 -14.46
C PHE A 857 -23.34 44.61 -14.36
N PRO A 858 -23.02 45.94 -14.36
CA PRO A 858 -22.06 46.63 -15.23
C PRO A 858 -21.08 47.57 -14.48
N THR A 859 -20.00 48.14 -15.06
CA THR A 859 -19.97 49.15 -16.15
C THR A 859 -18.53 49.41 -16.66
N PRO A 860 -18.34 50.00 -17.86
CA PRO A 860 -17.03 50.37 -18.38
C PRO A 860 -16.53 51.73 -17.87
N LEU A 861 -15.47 51.74 -17.06
CA LEU A 861 -14.40 52.75 -16.97
C LEU A 861 -13.32 52.24 -15.97
N GLY A 862 -12.07 52.68 -16.11
CA GLY A 862 -10.93 52.02 -15.47
C GLY A 862 -10.67 52.37 -13.99
N ILE A 863 -9.64 51.70 -13.45
CA ILE A 863 -9.05 51.82 -12.09
C ILE A 863 -9.79 51.00 -11.01
N GLY A 864 -9.34 49.76 -10.84
CA GLY A 864 -9.62 48.88 -9.70
C GLY A 864 -8.58 47.75 -9.67
N THR A 865 -8.13 47.33 -8.48
CA THR A 865 -7.08 46.29 -8.31
C THR A 865 -7.54 45.14 -7.42
N THR A 866 -6.73 44.08 -7.39
CA THR A 866 -6.81 42.88 -6.51
C THR A 866 -7.81 41.76 -6.85
N THR A 867 -7.35 40.87 -7.73
CA THR A 867 -7.26 39.39 -7.56
C THR A 867 -8.50 38.53 -7.27
N ARG A 868 -8.65 37.51 -8.13
CA ARG A 868 -9.61 36.38 -8.10
C ARG A 868 -11.05 36.80 -8.47
N ASP A 869 -11.80 36.00 -9.22
CA ASP A 869 -11.53 34.61 -9.61
C ASP A 869 -10.93 34.39 -11.00
N ILE A 870 -10.28 33.25 -11.18
CA ILE A 870 -9.98 32.62 -12.48
C ILE A 870 -10.22 31.12 -12.28
N GLY A 871 -11.47 30.69 -12.44
CA GLY A 871 -11.79 29.28 -12.61
C GLY A 871 -10.93 28.73 -13.75
N SER A 872 -10.11 27.72 -13.47
CA SER A 872 -9.17 27.23 -14.46
C SER A 872 -9.93 26.51 -15.56
N GLU A 873 -9.86 27.11 -16.76
CA GLU A 873 -10.36 26.73 -18.10
C GLU A 873 -9.47 25.86 -19.24
N PHE A 874 -8.77 23.63 -19.47
CA PHE A 874 -7.79 22.66 -20.09
C PHE A 874 -8.50 21.79 -21.11
N GLU A 875 -8.00 21.73 -22.35
CA GLU A 875 -8.50 20.85 -23.39
C GLU A 875 -7.46 19.83 -23.87
N VAL A 876 -7.93 18.62 -24.16
CA VAL A 876 -7.16 17.50 -24.70
C VAL A 876 -7.96 16.76 -25.76
N LEU A 877 -7.31 16.54 -26.90
CA LEU A 877 -7.78 15.75 -28.02
C LEU A 877 -6.83 14.55 -28.20
N LEU A 878 -7.37 13.41 -28.62
CA LEU A 878 -6.60 12.19 -28.86
C LEU A 878 -6.81 11.69 -30.30
N ASP A 879 -5.70 11.29 -30.91
CA ASP A 879 -5.56 10.70 -32.24
C ASP A 879 -5.05 9.26 -32.09
N ALA A 880 -5.40 8.37 -33.02
CA ALA A 880 -5.10 6.93 -32.94
C ALA A 880 -3.61 6.55 -33.09
N SER A 881 -2.70 7.52 -33.23
CA SER A 881 -1.25 7.33 -33.41
C SER A 881 -0.38 7.88 -32.28
N GLY A 882 -0.90 8.74 -31.41
CA GLY A 882 -0.17 9.25 -30.24
C GLY A 882 -0.59 10.65 -29.78
N VAL A 883 -0.26 10.99 -28.53
CA VAL A 883 -0.68 12.26 -27.91
C VAL A 883 0.06 13.46 -28.54
N LEU A 884 -0.70 14.46 -28.96
CA LEU A 884 -0.20 15.81 -29.23
C LEU A 884 -0.49 16.71 -28.03
N ILE A 885 0.52 17.47 -27.59
CA ILE A 885 0.41 18.47 -26.52
C ILE A 885 1.02 19.76 -27.08
N ASP A 886 0.27 20.86 -27.07
CA ASP A 886 0.83 22.21 -27.27
C ASP A 886 1.15 22.86 -25.91
N SER A 887 1.98 23.90 -25.88
CA SER A 887 2.75 24.24 -24.69
C SER A 887 3.01 25.73 -24.43
N LEU A 888 3.22 26.03 -23.14
CA LEU A 888 3.66 27.31 -22.54
C LEU A 888 2.51 28.33 -22.34
N THR A 889 2.46 29.12 -21.25
CA THR A 889 3.48 29.56 -20.27
C THR A 889 2.86 29.68 -18.84
N PRO A 890 3.59 30.02 -17.76
CA PRO A 890 5.01 29.83 -17.45
C PRO A 890 5.23 29.03 -16.13
N LEU A 891 4.22 28.34 -15.58
CA LEU A 891 4.27 27.72 -14.24
C LEU A 891 4.23 26.18 -14.21
N GLY A 892 4.90 25.54 -15.18
CA GLY A 892 5.54 24.22 -14.97
C GLY A 892 4.69 23.05 -14.48
N ARG A 893 3.39 23.00 -14.82
CA ARG A 893 2.50 21.86 -14.52
C ARG A 893 1.85 21.37 -15.82
N ILE A 894 2.05 20.09 -16.12
CA ILE A 894 1.44 19.40 -17.27
C ILE A 894 0.18 18.68 -16.75
N PRO A 895 -1.03 18.95 -17.29
CA PRO A 895 -2.22 18.18 -16.98
C PRO A 895 -2.16 16.78 -17.61
N ALA A 896 -2.74 15.78 -16.94
CA ALA A 896 -2.91 14.43 -17.50
C ALA A 896 -4.25 14.25 -18.28
N GLY A 897 -4.77 15.33 -18.89
CA GLY A 897 -5.92 15.33 -19.82
C GLY A 897 -7.29 15.68 -19.24
N ILE A 898 -7.97 16.68 -19.83
CA ILE A 898 -9.26 17.32 -19.43
C ILE A 898 -9.92 18.00 -20.69
N ALA A 899 -11.20 18.41 -20.67
CA ALA A 899 -11.77 19.41 -21.61
C ALA A 899 -12.69 20.47 -20.92
N PHE A 900 -12.47 21.75 -21.24
CA PHE A 900 -13.11 22.98 -20.69
C PHE A 900 -14.49 23.34 -21.32
N SER A 901 -15.30 24.25 -20.71
CA SER A 901 -16.38 25.08 -21.36
C SER A 901 -17.00 26.15 -20.41
N THR A 902 -16.59 27.42 -20.48
CA THR A 902 -16.77 28.37 -19.35
C THR A 902 -18.20 28.83 -19.01
N ALA A 903 -18.48 28.88 -17.71
CA ALA A 903 -19.56 29.68 -17.15
C ALA A 903 -19.21 31.18 -17.14
N ASN A 904 -20.21 32.02 -17.45
CA ASN A 904 -20.22 33.48 -17.27
C ASN A 904 -19.22 34.30 -18.12
N ASP A 905 -19.42 34.37 -19.44
CA ASP A 905 -20.01 35.61 -20.00
C ASP A 905 -20.60 35.44 -21.43
N THR A 906 -21.23 36.50 -21.95
CA THR A 906 -22.01 36.45 -23.19
C THR A 906 -21.19 36.21 -24.47
N THR A 907 -21.27 35.00 -25.04
CA THR A 907 -21.82 34.72 -26.40
C THR A 907 -21.64 33.24 -26.73
N THR A 908 -22.73 32.46 -26.85
CA THR A 908 -22.64 31.06 -27.27
C THR A 908 -22.23 30.96 -28.73
N LEU A 909 -21.01 30.49 -28.99
CA LEU A 909 -20.49 30.22 -30.34
C LEU A 909 -20.33 28.70 -30.50
N VAL A 910 -21.44 28.02 -30.82
CA VAL A 910 -21.46 26.56 -30.98
C VAL A 910 -20.68 26.17 -32.23
N GLY A 911 -19.42 25.82 -32.03
CA GLY A 911 -18.46 25.45 -33.06
C GLY A 911 -18.41 23.94 -33.30
N VAL A 912 -18.58 23.49 -34.54
CA VAL A 912 -18.26 22.11 -34.95
C VAL A 912 -17.12 22.14 -35.97
N PRO A 913 -15.86 21.85 -35.56
CA PRO A 913 -14.74 21.71 -36.47
C PRO A 913 -14.69 20.29 -37.06
N PHE A 914 -14.44 20.18 -38.37
CA PHE A 914 -14.13 18.90 -38.99
C PHE A 914 -13.15 19.04 -40.16
N LEU A 915 -12.33 18.00 -40.37
CA LEU A 915 -11.29 17.94 -41.39
C LEU A 915 -11.80 17.25 -42.66
N LEU A 916 -11.69 17.93 -43.80
CA LEU A 916 -11.91 17.36 -45.12
C LEU A 916 -10.55 17.20 -45.83
N SER A 917 -10.07 15.96 -45.89
CA SER A 917 -8.89 15.59 -46.69
C SER A 917 -9.31 15.26 -48.12
N LEU A 918 -8.79 15.99 -49.11
CA LEU A 918 -9.26 15.92 -50.49
C LEU A 918 -8.20 15.34 -51.43
N GLN A 919 -8.50 14.14 -51.94
CA GLN A 919 -7.64 13.35 -52.82
C GLN A 919 -7.44 13.95 -54.24
N ARG A 920 -8.13 15.05 -54.59
CA ARG A 920 -8.12 15.73 -55.90
C ARG A 920 -8.54 17.19 -55.78
N ASP A 921 -8.08 18.02 -56.72
CA ASP A 921 -8.51 19.40 -56.92
C ASP A 921 -10.05 19.53 -56.88
N SER A 922 -10.52 20.36 -55.94
CA SER A 922 -11.94 20.50 -55.61
C SER A 922 -12.26 21.95 -55.22
N VAL A 923 -13.44 22.42 -55.59
CA VAL A 923 -13.99 23.70 -55.10
C VAL A 923 -14.99 23.42 -53.98
N LEU A 924 -14.77 23.97 -52.79
CA LEU A 924 -15.73 23.99 -51.70
C LEU A 924 -16.52 25.29 -51.77
N THR A 925 -17.84 25.20 -51.92
CA THR A 925 -18.77 26.33 -51.91
C THR A 925 -19.77 26.17 -50.76
N ILE A 926 -20.08 27.25 -50.06
CA ILE A 926 -20.99 27.25 -48.91
C ILE A 926 -22.29 27.94 -49.33
N SER A 927 -23.44 27.31 -49.06
CA SER A 927 -24.75 27.90 -49.37
C SER A 927 -25.78 27.63 -48.26
N THR A 928 -26.30 28.70 -47.67
CA THR A 928 -27.36 28.68 -46.67
C THR A 928 -28.72 28.91 -47.35
N GLU A 929 -29.52 27.86 -47.48
CA GLU A 929 -30.89 27.92 -47.99
C GLU A 929 -31.86 27.78 -46.81
N SER A 930 -32.37 28.91 -46.30
CA SER A 930 -33.09 29.01 -45.02
C SER A 930 -34.55 28.57 -45.07
N THR A 931 -34.79 27.28 -45.32
CA THR A 931 -36.13 26.65 -45.21
C THR A 931 -36.51 26.39 -43.76
N LEU A 932 -36.98 27.44 -43.06
CA LEU A 932 -37.40 27.40 -41.66
C LEU A 932 -38.80 26.82 -41.49
N GLY A 933 -38.88 25.50 -41.27
CA GLY A 933 -40.13 24.83 -40.91
C GLY A 933 -40.57 25.13 -39.47
N GLY A 934 -41.86 25.39 -39.26
CA GLY A 934 -42.48 25.49 -37.93
C GLY A 934 -42.45 26.88 -37.26
N ILE A 935 -41.70 27.86 -37.77
CA ILE A 935 -41.67 29.22 -37.23
C ILE A 935 -42.82 30.06 -37.80
N ASN A 936 -43.50 30.82 -36.94
CA ASN A 936 -44.62 31.68 -37.34
C ASN A 936 -44.14 32.83 -38.26
N ALA A 937 -44.77 33.01 -39.42
CA ALA A 937 -44.35 33.95 -40.47
C ALA A 937 -44.30 35.42 -40.02
N SER A 938 -44.96 35.80 -38.92
CA SER A 938 -44.81 37.14 -38.33
C SER A 938 -43.42 37.42 -37.77
N TRP A 939 -42.67 36.39 -37.34
CA TRP A 939 -41.36 36.54 -36.70
C TRP A 939 -40.24 36.87 -37.70
N LEU A 940 -40.38 36.47 -38.98
CA LEU A 940 -39.40 36.76 -40.03
C LEU A 940 -39.36 38.24 -40.45
N ASN A 941 -40.30 39.05 -39.95
CA ASN A 941 -40.42 40.47 -40.24
C ASN A 941 -39.98 41.38 -39.06
N ASP A 942 -39.49 40.81 -37.95
CA ASP A 942 -38.86 41.57 -36.86
C ASP A 942 -37.40 41.90 -37.25
N PRO A 943 -37.04 43.19 -37.45
CA PRO A 943 -35.71 43.55 -37.95
C PRO A 943 -34.58 43.21 -36.96
N ASP A 944 -34.87 43.11 -35.66
CA ASP A 944 -33.89 42.88 -34.60
C ASP A 944 -33.69 41.39 -34.28
N ARG A 945 -34.32 40.46 -35.03
CA ARG A 945 -34.29 39.00 -34.78
C ARG A 945 -33.78 38.17 -35.96
N LYS A 946 -32.62 38.53 -36.49
CA LYS A 946 -31.89 37.68 -37.45
C LYS A 946 -30.90 36.78 -36.73
N MET A 947 -30.92 35.48 -37.07
CA MET A 947 -29.91 34.51 -36.67
C MET A 947 -28.84 34.46 -37.76
N ASN A 948 -27.58 34.67 -37.40
CA ASN A 948 -26.45 34.52 -38.32
C ASN A 948 -25.81 33.15 -38.10
N ILE A 949 -25.52 32.41 -39.17
CA ILE A 949 -24.70 31.18 -39.12
C ILE A 949 -23.44 31.46 -39.93
N GLY A 950 -22.34 31.65 -39.21
CA GLY A 950 -21.01 31.86 -39.78
C GLY A 950 -20.37 30.52 -40.16
N PHE A 951 -19.61 30.55 -41.26
CA PHE A 951 -18.78 29.43 -41.68
C PHE A 951 -17.36 29.95 -41.93
N VAL A 952 -16.40 29.43 -41.18
CA VAL A 952 -14.97 29.69 -41.42
C VAL A 952 -14.36 28.40 -41.94
N ALA A 953 -13.66 28.48 -43.07
CA ALA A 953 -12.97 27.32 -43.63
C ALA A 953 -11.53 27.68 -44.01
N THR A 954 -10.62 26.80 -43.61
CA THR A 954 -9.21 27.09 -43.45
C THR A 954 -8.40 26.03 -44.17
N ARG A 955 -7.86 26.40 -45.34
CA ARG A 955 -7.03 25.51 -46.15
C ARG A 955 -5.61 25.48 -45.59
N LEU A 956 -5.12 24.27 -45.33
CA LEU A 956 -3.74 23.99 -44.95
C LEU A 956 -3.01 23.33 -46.12
N LYS A 957 -1.80 23.81 -46.42
CA LYS A 957 -0.96 23.23 -47.46
C LYS A 957 -0.30 21.94 -47.00
N GLN A 958 -0.14 20.99 -47.92
CA GLN A 958 0.58 19.74 -47.67
C GLN A 958 2.00 20.02 -47.13
N GLY A 959 2.30 19.50 -45.93
CA GLY A 959 3.61 19.65 -45.28
C GLY A 959 3.80 20.91 -44.43
N ALA A 960 2.77 21.71 -44.17
CA ALA A 960 2.81 22.80 -43.19
C ALA A 960 2.59 22.31 -41.75
N SER A 961 3.17 23.01 -40.77
CA SER A 961 2.97 22.84 -39.32
C SER A 961 3.36 24.15 -38.61
N PRO A 962 2.67 24.60 -37.55
CA PRO A 962 1.52 23.98 -36.87
C PRO A 962 0.18 24.18 -37.62
N MET A 963 -0.94 23.84 -36.95
CA MET A 963 -2.25 24.38 -37.32
C MET A 963 -2.38 25.85 -36.85
N PRO A 964 -3.21 26.67 -37.51
CA PRO A 964 -3.56 28.00 -37.02
C PRO A 964 -4.32 27.97 -35.70
N ASP A 965 -4.20 29.04 -34.93
CA ASP A 965 -5.08 29.36 -33.79
C ASP A 965 -6.54 29.57 -34.25
N PHE A 966 -7.49 29.14 -33.42
CA PHE A 966 -8.94 29.17 -33.67
C PHE A 966 -9.74 29.90 -32.58
N ALA A 967 -9.08 30.64 -31.67
CA ALA A 967 -9.75 31.41 -30.62
C ALA A 967 -10.88 32.34 -31.18
N PRO A 968 -12.13 32.24 -30.69
CA PRO A 968 -13.25 33.04 -31.19
C PRO A 968 -13.12 34.51 -30.80
N ALA A 969 -13.21 35.40 -31.78
CA ALA A 969 -12.84 36.81 -31.61
C ALA A 969 -13.94 37.69 -30.98
N ILE A 970 -13.64 38.27 -29.81
CA ILE A 970 -14.23 39.54 -29.34
C ILE A 970 -13.12 40.55 -28.99
N GLY A 971 -12.20 40.81 -29.94
CA GLY A 971 -11.17 41.84 -29.75
C GLY A 971 -10.05 41.88 -30.80
N HIS A 972 -10.15 42.82 -31.74
CA HIS A 972 -9.05 43.42 -32.52
C HIS A 972 -8.11 42.50 -33.35
N ALA A 973 -8.30 42.53 -34.68
CA ALA A 973 -7.34 42.42 -35.79
C ALA A 973 -5.92 41.84 -35.53
N THR A 974 -5.41 40.93 -36.38
CA THR A 974 -5.42 41.05 -37.85
C THR A 974 -5.29 39.68 -38.54
N ILE A 975 -6.08 39.44 -39.59
CA ILE A 975 -6.03 38.18 -40.36
C ILE A 975 -4.86 38.20 -41.36
N GLY A 976 -3.92 37.25 -41.22
CA GLY A 976 -2.97 36.87 -42.27
C GLY A 976 -1.50 37.19 -41.98
N SER A 977 -0.79 36.23 -41.39
CA SER A 977 0.68 36.23 -41.24
C SER A 977 1.30 34.84 -41.42
N GLU A 978 0.58 33.77 -41.11
CA GLU A 978 1.09 32.39 -41.19
C GLU A 978 1.34 31.88 -42.61
N THR A 979 2.57 31.40 -42.85
CA THR A 979 3.06 30.98 -44.17
C THR A 979 2.49 29.63 -44.62
N GLY A 980 1.30 29.65 -45.22
CA GLY A 980 0.72 28.48 -45.89
C GLY A 980 -0.78 28.31 -45.72
N VAL A 981 -1.37 29.04 -44.77
CA VAL A 981 -2.79 29.01 -44.44
C VAL A 981 -3.60 29.89 -45.41
N SER A 982 -4.88 29.61 -45.63
CA SER A 982 -5.79 30.49 -46.37
C SER A 982 -7.24 30.34 -45.87
N TRP A 983 -7.87 31.48 -45.57
CA TRP A 983 -9.15 31.57 -44.86
C TRP A 983 -10.32 31.99 -45.78
N LEU A 984 -11.53 31.52 -45.44
CA LEU A 984 -12.81 32.05 -45.89
C LEU A 984 -13.44 32.96 -44.82
N SER A 985 -13.97 34.11 -45.24
CA SER A 985 -14.79 35.04 -44.45
C SER A 985 -16.16 35.21 -45.11
N GLU A 986 -17.12 35.85 -44.44
CA GLU A 986 -18.50 36.03 -44.95
C GLU A 986 -18.56 36.71 -46.34
N ASP A 987 -17.57 37.52 -46.70
CA ASP A 987 -17.44 38.17 -48.02
C ASP A 987 -17.09 37.22 -49.17
N ARG A 988 -16.79 35.94 -48.87
CA ARG A 988 -16.34 34.94 -49.85
C ARG A 988 -17.10 33.62 -49.66
N THR A 989 -17.78 33.17 -50.71
CA THR A 989 -18.66 32.00 -50.65
C THR A 989 -18.03 30.67 -51.11
N SER A 990 -16.77 30.68 -51.60
CA SER A 990 -16.08 29.47 -52.07
C SER A 990 -14.56 29.54 -52.05
N VAL A 991 -13.89 28.39 -51.87
CA VAL A 991 -12.43 28.22 -51.93
C VAL A 991 -12.03 27.01 -52.79
N THR A 992 -10.92 27.14 -53.53
CA THR A 992 -10.32 26.03 -54.29
C THR A 992 -9.21 25.36 -53.50
N ILE A 993 -9.32 24.03 -53.37
CA ILE A 993 -8.45 23.15 -52.58
C ILE A 993 -7.79 22.15 -53.56
N PRO A 994 -6.49 22.29 -53.86
CA PRO A 994 -5.77 21.34 -54.70
C PRO A 994 -5.59 19.97 -54.05
N SER A 995 -5.30 18.97 -54.89
CA SER A 995 -5.00 17.60 -54.49
C SER A 995 -3.87 17.50 -53.47
N GLY A 996 -4.14 16.93 -52.29
CA GLY A 996 -3.14 16.69 -51.24
C GLY A 996 -3.07 17.78 -50.16
N ASP A 997 -3.65 18.95 -50.40
CA ASP A 997 -3.99 19.90 -49.34
C ASP A 997 -5.22 19.42 -48.56
N SER A 998 -5.43 19.93 -47.35
CA SER A 998 -6.61 19.64 -46.54
C SER A 998 -7.31 20.93 -46.12
N VAL A 999 -8.61 20.87 -45.82
CA VAL A 999 -9.38 22.01 -45.32
C VAL A 999 -10.06 21.64 -44.00
N PHE A 1000 -9.87 22.48 -42.98
CA PHE A 1000 -10.72 22.47 -41.79
C PHE A 1000 -11.94 23.34 -42.06
N VAL A 1001 -13.12 22.86 -41.69
CA VAL A 1001 -14.37 23.64 -41.76
C VAL A 1001 -14.92 23.77 -40.35
N HIS A 1002 -15.17 25.00 -39.94
CA HIS A 1002 -15.74 25.38 -38.65
C HIS A 1002 -17.09 26.05 -38.89
N VAL A 1003 -18.14 25.47 -38.31
CA VAL A 1003 -19.53 25.98 -38.44
C VAL A 1003 -19.95 26.56 -37.10
N ALA A 1004 -20.41 27.82 -37.08
CA ALA A 1004 -20.74 28.55 -35.87
C ALA A 1004 -22.10 29.25 -35.97
N ALA A 1005 -22.99 28.97 -35.01
CA ALA A 1005 -24.24 29.74 -34.86
C ALA A 1005 -23.98 30.98 -33.99
N VAL A 1006 -24.16 32.18 -34.56
CA VAL A 1006 -23.94 33.47 -33.89
C VAL A 1006 -25.30 34.11 -33.59
N GLY A 1007 -25.81 33.84 -32.39
CA GLY A 1007 -27.07 34.40 -31.89
C GLY A 1007 -28.34 33.70 -32.38
N ALA A 1008 -28.68 32.56 -31.79
CA ALA A 1008 -29.99 31.93 -31.92
C ALA A 1008 -30.87 32.25 -30.70
N ARG A 1009 -32.07 32.82 -30.92
CA ARG A 1009 -33.01 33.23 -29.84
C ARG A 1009 -34.19 32.27 -29.63
N LEU A 1010 -34.18 31.07 -30.20
CA LEU A 1010 -35.21 30.04 -29.99
C LEU A 1010 -34.61 28.63 -30.09
N PRO A 1011 -35.19 27.63 -29.39
CA PRO A 1011 -35.00 26.23 -29.70
C PRO A 1011 -35.52 25.91 -31.11
N GLY A 1012 -34.80 25.07 -31.85
CA GLY A 1012 -35.14 24.66 -33.21
C GLY A 1012 -33.98 23.95 -33.89
N THR A 1013 -34.31 23.17 -34.92
CA THR A 1013 -33.33 22.49 -35.77
C THR A 1013 -33.19 23.23 -37.10
N TYR A 1014 -31.97 23.68 -37.38
CA TYR A 1014 -31.62 24.50 -38.54
C TYR A 1014 -30.81 23.69 -39.54
N ASN A 1015 -31.03 23.92 -40.84
CA ASN A 1015 -30.36 23.19 -41.93
C ASN A 1015 -29.56 24.14 -42.81
N ALA A 1016 -28.36 23.72 -43.21
CA ALA A 1016 -27.51 24.34 -44.20
C ALA A 1016 -26.99 23.28 -45.20
N THR A 1017 -26.29 23.68 -46.26
CA THR A 1017 -25.72 22.71 -47.21
C THR A 1017 -24.37 23.16 -47.77
N LEU A 1018 -23.34 22.34 -47.55
CA LEU A 1018 -22.01 22.50 -48.12
C LEU A 1018 -21.97 21.82 -49.49
N LYS A 1019 -21.49 22.51 -50.52
CA LYS A 1019 -21.49 22.06 -51.92
C LYS A 1019 -20.05 21.89 -52.40
N LEU A 1020 -19.56 20.66 -52.35
CA LEU A 1020 -18.24 20.27 -52.86
C LEU A 1020 -18.32 19.92 -54.34
N SER A 1021 -17.50 20.55 -55.16
CA SER A 1021 -17.42 20.33 -56.61
C SER A 1021 -16.02 19.85 -57.00
N PRO A 1022 -15.75 18.53 -56.98
CA PRO A 1022 -14.48 17.96 -57.42
C PRO A 1022 -14.33 18.06 -58.93
N THR A 1023 -13.14 18.40 -59.43
CA THR A 1023 -12.92 18.63 -60.86
C THR A 1023 -13.26 17.38 -61.69
N GLY A 1024 -14.20 17.52 -62.64
CA GLY A 1024 -14.63 16.44 -63.52
C GLY A 1024 -15.64 15.46 -62.91
N ARG A 1025 -16.30 15.79 -61.80
CA ARG A 1025 -17.39 15.01 -61.20
C ARG A 1025 -18.62 15.87 -60.83
N PRO A 1026 -19.80 15.27 -60.62
CA PRO A 1026 -20.96 15.99 -60.10
C PRO A 1026 -20.67 16.64 -58.74
N THR A 1027 -21.29 17.79 -58.48
CA THR A 1027 -21.25 18.46 -57.17
C THR A 1027 -21.94 17.60 -56.11
N THR A 1028 -21.21 17.25 -55.06
CA THR A 1028 -21.74 16.58 -53.87
C THR A 1028 -22.25 17.64 -52.90
N SER A 1029 -23.53 17.56 -52.55
CA SER A 1029 -24.15 18.39 -51.51
C SER A 1029 -24.19 17.63 -50.20
N ILE A 1030 -23.58 18.18 -49.15
CA ILE A 1030 -23.59 17.63 -47.79
C ILE A 1030 -24.53 18.51 -46.95
N PRO A 1031 -25.69 18.01 -46.51
CA PRO A 1031 -26.54 18.73 -45.58
C PRO A 1031 -25.87 18.79 -44.20
N VAL A 1032 -25.94 19.94 -43.56
CA VAL A 1032 -25.46 20.16 -42.18
C VAL A 1032 -26.65 20.59 -41.35
N GLN A 1033 -26.91 19.87 -40.26
CA GLN A 1033 -28.06 20.09 -39.38
C GLN A 1033 -27.57 20.49 -37.98
N LEU A 1034 -28.19 21.52 -37.41
CA LEU A 1034 -27.70 22.23 -36.23
C LEU A 1034 -28.89 22.50 -35.29
N SER A 1035 -28.95 21.81 -34.14
CA SER A 1035 -30.09 21.87 -33.21
C SER A 1035 -29.78 22.71 -31.98
N VAL A 1036 -30.61 23.72 -31.75
CA VAL A 1036 -30.63 24.55 -30.53
C VAL A 1036 -31.81 24.09 -29.67
N THR A 1037 -31.62 23.95 -28.35
CA THR A 1037 -32.58 23.20 -27.50
C THR A 1037 -33.20 23.97 -26.33
N ALA A 1038 -32.73 25.17 -25.97
CA ALA A 1038 -33.26 25.93 -24.83
C ALA A 1038 -33.40 27.44 -25.09
N LEU A 1039 -34.28 28.10 -24.32
CA LEU A 1039 -34.42 29.55 -24.23
C LEU A 1039 -34.57 29.92 -22.75
N ALA A 1040 -33.80 30.89 -22.26
CA ALA A 1040 -34.10 31.52 -20.96
C ALA A 1040 -35.15 32.62 -21.17
N GLN A 1041 -36.25 32.59 -20.41
CA GLN A 1041 -37.16 33.74 -20.34
C GLN A 1041 -36.68 34.74 -19.27
N PRO A 1042 -36.69 36.06 -19.55
CA PRO A 1042 -36.25 37.06 -18.60
C PRO A 1042 -37.35 37.38 -17.57
N HIS A 1043 -37.20 36.86 -16.35
CA HIS A 1043 -38.00 37.30 -15.20
C HIS A 1043 -37.24 38.35 -14.38
N ILE A 1044 -37.43 39.60 -14.84
CA ILE A 1044 -37.40 40.91 -14.14
C ILE A 1044 -36.69 40.96 -12.78
#